data_AF-K2AQZ7-F1
#
_entry.id   AF-K2AQZ7-F1
#
_cell.length_a   1.000
_cell.length_b   1.000
_cell.length_c   1.000
_cell.angle_alpha   90.00
_cell.angle_beta   90.00
_cell.angle_gamma   90.00
#
_symmetry.space_group_name_H-M   'P 1'
#
loop_
_entity.id
_entity.type
_entity.pdbx_description
1 polymer ?
#
loop_
_entity_poly.entity_id
_entity_poly.type
_entity_poly.pdbx_seq_one_letter_code
_entity_poly.pdbx_strand_id
1 'polypeptide(L)'
;GYYDSATQSCIYYGDDDDFVYDDNYYGDYDTYDSGCYYDSTGAYVCGDTYDDWGQTDDSWDNYYEPYDYCNSDDYYWDSKWGVDCYCEYGEDYFPDPSNPNSCISYGDTYYDCVNQGMMFDSYTGECVENYYSYDNYDWGQSTDDQWEWNWDDMKEEDEWADWTWDGDDEWYEDELDNMGDMLQEAEYWTEDVEDVEEEAYDWLDEIEWKCEGFDEDYDKLYDVLSDEGRDLFEEAIAFCVKAENKVTALMDDVETLKEEAEEAKADMEDAYENFVSSDDKNPGDFWDVQSKNAINDRRDLLRSRIEMWGRLINFWEFRIEVKRAEKEMGMEAYELGDDIAEQVAYAEYVIDEVETMLSDELPALIEEAEAAIEEGVDGWKAYDMLREFFDETRELMEDDRDMWDALDELWGYAKDMEGEKFAENEMEYLKEDLGYAEEQLDELESEGYEVDTLRDLIQQAWDVIHEMEDLKESGEDVHEEMEELWEELDEIGKQAEKEAEKLGIEDFGPDKKEVYLSTVGDNISDLEALVELLSQVPEDVLEQLIEMLLNKVSTSELEEFLVYSDEFGDIGVFNSKAYGRADEDTLDALINEKLDLLESLSAKIAALEDAIGNLQDKLDEITAKVAGYNWYGDSSDEVENLLAEMTEEIGDASSDTQKEEILNKYDEEFETLKEDAKKDKYDAELIPFKDCDDDQWYTGYVWDVKEDGVVSGYKDSDGNLTGEYGPGDNVTVAETLKIALETAGVGDGDGGYDTSNPYASDHWSESYFGVAEEMDMTVTEDMMQNPDEYASRGEVLQTMFESLGVEVPDYDSTHFSDVDASHEYADAIEYAYELGIVSGDDATGSFRPDDGINRAETAKVVDLFIEMVDEGDLVSESNPQPSPSPSSE
;
A
#
# COMPACT_ATOMS: atom_id res chain seq x y z
N GLY A 1 19.90 -5.31 23.38
CA GLY A 1 21.19 -4.61 23.37
C GLY A 1 21.29 -3.92 22.04
N TYR A 2 21.73 -2.67 22.00
CA TYR A 2 21.89 -1.94 20.74
C TYR A 2 23.15 -2.43 20.02
N TYR A 3 23.01 -2.68 18.72
CA TYR A 3 24.10 -2.96 17.80
C TYR A 3 24.70 -1.62 17.36
N ASP A 4 26.02 -1.47 17.52
CA ASP A 4 26.75 -0.30 17.04
C ASP A 4 27.41 -0.69 15.71
N SER A 5 26.85 -0.17 14.61
CA SER A 5 27.24 -0.49 13.24
C SER A 5 28.66 -0.02 12.90
N ALA A 6 29.19 1.00 13.58
CA ALA A 6 30.52 1.55 13.28
C ALA A 6 31.67 0.67 13.80
N THR A 7 31.41 -0.30 14.68
CA THR A 7 32.47 -1.16 15.25
C THR A 7 32.23 -2.66 15.14
N GLN A 8 31.09 -3.07 14.55
CA GLN A 8 30.67 -4.48 14.44
C GLN A 8 30.90 -5.28 15.73
N SER A 9 30.48 -4.75 16.88
CA SER A 9 30.60 -5.47 18.16
C SER A 9 29.45 -5.19 19.13
N CYS A 10 29.00 -6.24 19.82
CA CYS A 10 27.97 -6.15 20.87
C CYS A 10 28.60 -5.80 22.23
N ILE A 11 28.26 -4.63 22.79
CA ILE A 11 28.66 -4.25 24.15
C ILE A 11 27.63 -4.79 25.16
N TYR A 12 28.08 -5.67 26.06
CA TYR A 12 27.31 -6.12 27.21
C TYR A 12 27.76 -5.36 28.47
N TYR A 13 26.86 -4.64 29.14
CA TYR A 13 27.13 -4.09 30.47
C TYR A 13 26.94 -5.20 31.52
N GLY A 14 28.07 -5.74 31.99
CA GLY A 14 28.16 -6.59 33.17
C GLY A 14 29.28 -6.09 34.08
N ASP A 15 28.95 -5.83 35.34
CA ASP A 15 29.88 -5.36 36.37
C ASP A 15 31.10 -6.28 36.58
N ASP A 16 32.23 -5.63 36.85
CA ASP A 16 33.48 -6.07 37.50
C ASP A 16 34.57 -6.86 36.71
N ASP A 17 35.70 -6.15 36.52
CA ASP A 17 37.12 -6.54 36.64
C ASP A 17 37.73 -7.64 35.74
N ASP A 18 38.43 -7.26 34.65
CA ASP A 18 39.91 -7.26 34.56
C ASP A 18 40.40 -7.10 33.08
N PHE A 19 41.17 -6.04 32.83
CA PHE A 19 41.88 -5.75 31.57
C PHE A 19 43.09 -6.68 31.34
N VAL A 20 43.26 -7.22 30.13
CA VAL A 20 44.58 -7.46 29.51
C VAL A 20 44.52 -7.29 27.98
N TYR A 21 45.29 -6.31 27.48
CA TYR A 21 45.67 -6.12 26.07
C TYR A 21 46.59 -7.25 25.56
N ASP A 22 46.46 -7.65 24.29
CA ASP A 22 47.64 -7.95 23.47
C ASP A 22 47.40 -7.64 21.98
N ASP A 23 48.29 -6.80 21.44
CA ASP A 23 48.46 -6.44 20.02
C ASP A 23 49.00 -7.62 19.21
N ASN A 24 48.87 -7.55 17.87
CA ASN A 24 49.59 -8.24 16.77
C ASN A 24 48.60 -8.95 15.82
N TYR A 25 48.51 -8.71 14.50
CA TYR A 25 49.60 -8.55 13.52
C TYR A 25 49.01 -8.16 12.13
N TYR A 26 49.72 -7.30 11.40
CA TYR A 26 49.51 -6.91 9.98
C TYR A 26 49.71 -8.07 8.98
N GLY A 27 49.03 -8.02 7.82
CA GLY A 27 49.63 -8.44 6.53
C GLY A 27 48.69 -8.87 5.38
N ASP A 28 48.46 -7.95 4.43
CA ASP A 28 48.52 -8.03 2.95
C ASP A 28 47.96 -9.23 2.12
N TYR A 29 47.07 -8.86 1.19
CA TYR A 29 46.88 -9.27 -0.23
C TYR A 29 46.93 -10.76 -0.66
N ASP A 30 45.86 -11.25 -1.31
CA ASP A 30 45.85 -11.56 -2.77
C ASP A 30 44.53 -12.26 -3.18
N THR A 31 43.89 -11.69 -4.21
CA THR A 31 42.79 -12.25 -5.02
C THR A 31 43.22 -13.53 -5.76
N TYR A 32 42.40 -14.59 -5.71
CA TYR A 32 42.50 -15.71 -6.65
C TYR A 32 41.12 -16.21 -7.09
N ASP A 33 40.84 -15.91 -8.36
CA ASP A 33 39.78 -16.42 -9.22
C ASP A 33 40.09 -17.87 -9.66
N SER A 34 39.11 -18.77 -9.57
CA SER A 34 39.18 -20.12 -10.14
C SER A 34 37.83 -20.58 -10.70
N GLY A 35 37.61 -20.32 -12.00
CA GLY A 35 36.42 -20.73 -12.72
C GLY A 35 36.36 -22.23 -13.09
N CYS A 36 35.16 -22.78 -13.04
CA CYS A 36 34.77 -24.05 -13.64
C CYS A 36 34.12 -23.82 -15.02
N TYR A 37 34.09 -24.83 -15.89
CA TYR A 37 33.41 -24.75 -17.19
C TYR A 37 32.70 -26.04 -17.54
N TYR A 38 31.62 -25.92 -18.32
CA TYR A 38 30.91 -27.03 -18.94
C TYR A 38 31.60 -27.48 -20.23
N ASP A 39 31.70 -28.79 -20.45
CA ASP A 39 32.12 -29.31 -21.75
C ASP A 39 30.93 -29.47 -22.72
N SER A 40 31.23 -29.77 -23.99
CA SER A 40 30.24 -29.93 -25.07
C SER A 40 29.24 -31.08 -24.90
N THR A 41 29.21 -31.75 -23.75
CA THR A 41 28.24 -32.76 -23.37
C THR A 41 27.41 -32.41 -22.13
N GLY A 42 27.58 -31.20 -21.58
CA GLY A 42 26.76 -30.68 -20.47
C GLY A 42 27.17 -31.20 -19.09
N ALA A 43 28.39 -31.70 -18.92
CA ALA A 43 28.91 -32.12 -17.61
C ALA A 43 29.82 -31.03 -17.01
N TYR A 44 29.57 -30.68 -15.74
CA TYR A 44 30.39 -29.76 -14.94
C TYR A 44 31.69 -30.44 -14.50
N VAL A 45 32.85 -29.84 -14.77
CA VAL A 45 34.16 -30.40 -14.39
C VAL A 45 34.98 -29.35 -13.65
N CYS A 46 35.03 -29.46 -12.32
CA CYS A 46 36.02 -28.79 -11.48
C CYS A 46 37.14 -29.80 -11.15
N GLY A 47 38.41 -29.39 -11.30
CA GLY A 47 39.55 -30.30 -11.18
C GLY A 47 40.20 -30.27 -9.80
N ASP A 48 40.11 -31.38 -9.05
CA ASP A 48 40.92 -31.56 -7.83
C ASP A 48 42.18 -32.39 -8.08
N THR A 49 43.31 -31.79 -7.70
CA THR A 49 44.63 -32.44 -7.69
C THR A 49 44.80 -33.35 -6.47
N TYR A 50 45.11 -34.61 -6.76
CA TYR A 50 45.61 -35.64 -5.83
C TYR A 50 46.78 -35.19 -4.94
N ASP A 51 46.82 -35.71 -3.70
CA ASP A 51 48.06 -36.23 -3.11
C ASP A 51 47.81 -37.45 -2.19
N ASP A 52 48.79 -38.35 -2.21
CA ASP A 52 48.71 -39.80 -2.06
C ASP A 52 49.62 -40.28 -0.90
N TRP A 53 49.10 -40.95 0.14
CA TRP A 53 49.90 -41.84 1.03
C TRP A 53 49.04 -42.98 1.61
N GLY A 54 49.31 -44.22 1.20
CA GLY A 54 48.55 -45.40 1.61
C GLY A 54 49.23 -46.40 2.56
N GLN A 55 48.49 -47.50 2.82
CA GLN A 55 48.90 -48.93 2.91
C GLN A 55 48.07 -49.73 3.95
N THR A 56 47.21 -50.61 3.41
CA THR A 56 47.01 -52.05 3.70
C THR A 56 47.15 -52.60 5.12
N ASP A 57 46.12 -53.29 5.64
CA ASP A 57 46.03 -54.77 5.64
C ASP A 57 44.69 -55.29 6.23
N ASP A 58 44.22 -56.40 5.67
CA ASP A 58 43.04 -57.18 6.07
C ASP A 58 43.16 -57.85 7.46
N SER A 59 42.09 -57.91 8.25
CA SER A 59 41.58 -59.17 8.85
C SER A 59 40.34 -58.99 9.74
N TRP A 60 39.46 -60.00 9.65
CA TRP A 60 38.16 -60.17 10.28
C TRP A 60 38.20 -60.34 11.81
N ASP A 61 37.23 -59.78 12.54
CA ASP A 61 36.15 -60.51 13.26
C ASP A 61 35.49 -59.66 14.37
N ASN A 62 34.15 -59.55 14.28
CA ASN A 62 33.14 -59.45 15.34
C ASN A 62 33.45 -58.65 16.63
N TYR A 63 32.88 -57.44 16.72
CA TYR A 63 32.21 -56.95 17.94
C TYR A 63 30.97 -56.14 17.53
N TYR A 64 29.85 -56.44 18.20
CA TYR A 64 28.60 -55.68 18.19
C TYR A 64 28.84 -54.34 18.89
N GLU A 65 28.70 -53.23 18.19
CA GLU A 65 28.34 -51.90 18.70
C GLU A 65 27.48 -51.23 17.62
N PRO A 66 26.21 -50.83 17.87
CA PRO A 66 25.53 -49.85 17.03
C PRO A 66 26.00 -48.46 17.44
N TYR A 67 26.55 -47.71 16.49
CA TYR A 67 26.73 -46.26 16.60
C TYR A 67 25.44 -45.60 16.14
N ASP A 68 24.87 -44.75 16.99
CA ASP A 68 23.94 -43.70 16.62
C ASP A 68 24.66 -42.74 15.66
N TYR A 69 24.03 -42.47 14.51
CA TYR A 69 24.47 -41.46 13.55
C TYR A 69 23.39 -40.37 13.51
N CYS A 70 23.68 -39.20 14.08
CA CYS A 70 23.32 -37.94 13.42
C CYS A 70 24.34 -37.78 12.29
N ASN A 71 23.95 -37.99 11.04
CA ASN A 71 24.76 -37.56 9.91
C ASN A 71 24.03 -36.43 9.21
N SER A 72 24.59 -35.24 9.38
CA SER A 72 24.52 -34.10 8.49
C SER A 72 25.06 -34.49 7.11
N ASP A 73 24.18 -34.60 6.14
CA ASP A 73 24.41 -34.33 4.72
C ASP A 73 23.04 -33.84 4.24
N ASP A 74 23.01 -32.63 3.66
CA ASP A 74 21.86 -31.77 3.30
C ASP A 74 21.62 -30.62 4.29
N TYR A 75 22.28 -29.47 4.03
CA TYR A 75 22.04 -28.20 4.73
C TYR A 75 22.47 -27.02 3.86
N TYR A 76 21.53 -26.11 3.59
CA TYR A 76 21.57 -24.64 3.75
C TYR A 76 20.10 -24.16 3.64
N TRP A 77 19.57 -23.21 4.40
CA TRP A 77 19.56 -22.93 5.84
C TRP A 77 18.37 -21.96 6.01
N ASP A 78 17.31 -22.31 6.74
CA ASP A 78 16.46 -21.30 7.38
C ASP A 78 16.60 -21.39 8.90
N SER A 79 16.64 -20.23 9.51
CA SER A 79 17.02 -19.96 10.88
C SER A 79 15.85 -19.38 11.65
N LYS A 80 14.89 -20.22 12.05
CA LYS A 80 14.05 -19.96 13.22
C LYS A 80 13.60 -21.28 13.88
N TRP A 81 14.12 -21.47 15.10
CA TRP A 81 13.80 -22.50 16.11
C TRP A 81 14.53 -23.86 15.97
N GLY A 82 15.42 -24.12 16.93
CA GLY A 82 16.42 -25.18 16.87
C GLY A 82 15.92 -26.60 17.16
N VAL A 83 16.13 -27.47 16.18
CA VAL A 83 16.55 -28.89 16.20
C VAL A 83 15.80 -29.83 17.17
N ASP A 84 14.75 -30.47 16.68
CA ASP A 84 14.16 -31.66 17.30
C ASP A 84 15.08 -32.89 17.13
N CYS A 85 15.65 -33.34 18.25
CA CYS A 85 16.34 -34.64 18.32
C CYS A 85 15.34 -35.72 18.78
N TYR A 86 14.90 -36.59 17.86
CA TYR A 86 14.04 -37.73 18.21
C TYR A 86 14.82 -38.85 18.92
N CYS A 87 14.33 -39.30 20.08
CA CYS A 87 14.85 -40.45 20.81
C CYS A 87 14.12 -41.73 20.39
N GLU A 88 14.77 -42.59 19.60
CA GLU A 88 14.16 -43.78 18.96
C GLU A 88 13.82 -44.95 19.92
N TYR A 89 13.74 -44.72 21.23
CA TYR A 89 13.60 -45.77 22.25
C TYR A 89 12.37 -45.60 23.15
N GLY A 90 11.15 -45.65 22.60
CA GLY A 90 9.92 -45.74 23.40
C GLY A 90 9.49 -44.42 24.09
N GLU A 91 8.20 -44.32 24.42
CA GLU A 91 7.52 -43.08 24.82
C GLU A 91 8.03 -42.42 26.12
N ASP A 92 8.84 -43.12 26.93
CA ASP A 92 9.36 -42.61 28.20
C ASP A 92 10.82 -42.08 28.12
N TYR A 93 11.40 -42.02 26.91
CA TYR A 93 12.76 -41.52 26.65
C TYR A 93 12.74 -40.13 26.01
N PHE A 94 13.44 -39.19 26.64
CA PHE A 94 13.56 -37.80 26.18
C PHE A 94 15.04 -37.38 26.04
N PRO A 95 15.36 -36.36 25.22
CA PRO A 95 16.72 -35.82 25.11
C PRO A 95 17.27 -35.38 26.48
N ASP A 96 18.51 -35.74 26.77
CA ASP A 96 19.19 -35.30 28.00
C ASP A 96 19.47 -33.79 27.90
N PRO A 97 18.88 -32.94 28.78
CA PRO A 97 19.08 -31.50 28.74
C PRO A 97 20.55 -31.08 28.94
N SER A 98 21.38 -31.98 29.47
CA SER A 98 22.81 -31.76 29.69
C SER A 98 23.70 -32.37 28.60
N ASN A 99 23.15 -33.13 27.66
CA ASN A 99 23.86 -33.65 26.49
C ASN A 99 22.88 -33.97 25.34
N PRO A 100 22.77 -33.12 24.31
CA PRO A 100 21.77 -33.25 23.24
C PRO A 100 21.94 -34.50 22.36
N ASN A 101 23.09 -35.19 22.43
CA ASN A 101 23.34 -36.45 21.72
C ASN A 101 23.06 -37.70 22.57
N SER A 102 22.23 -37.62 23.62
CA SER A 102 21.86 -38.78 24.44
C SER A 102 20.44 -38.68 24.99
N CYS A 103 19.79 -39.83 25.19
CA CYS A 103 18.43 -39.91 25.70
C CYS A 103 18.39 -40.46 27.14
N ILE A 104 17.51 -39.90 27.99
CA ILE A 104 17.23 -40.34 29.36
C ILE A 104 15.80 -40.89 29.44
N SER A 105 15.63 -42.06 30.06
CA SER A 105 14.31 -42.56 30.43
C SER A 105 13.87 -42.05 31.79
N TYR A 106 12.66 -41.51 31.84
CA TYR A 106 12.02 -41.06 33.08
C TYR A 106 11.03 -42.09 33.66
N GLY A 107 10.79 -43.19 32.94
CA GLY A 107 10.14 -44.40 33.43
C GLY A 107 8.82 -44.16 34.16
N ASP A 108 8.69 -44.73 35.37
CA ASP A 108 7.47 -44.64 36.19
C ASP A 108 7.01 -43.19 36.44
N THR A 109 7.92 -42.21 36.43
CA THR A 109 7.60 -40.80 36.69
C THR A 109 6.83 -40.15 35.53
N TYR A 110 7.21 -40.46 34.29
CA TYR A 110 6.48 -40.01 33.09
C TYR A 110 5.07 -40.60 33.07
N TYR A 111 4.98 -41.92 33.25
CA TYR A 111 3.68 -42.60 33.29
C TYR A 111 2.82 -42.19 34.49
N ASP A 112 3.41 -41.81 35.63
CA ASP A 112 2.65 -41.28 36.77
C ASP A 112 2.10 -39.87 36.50
N CYS A 113 2.78 -39.02 35.72
CA CYS A 113 2.26 -37.71 35.30
C CYS A 113 1.12 -37.84 34.29
N VAL A 114 1.32 -38.69 33.26
CA VAL A 114 0.31 -38.96 32.22
C VAL A 114 -0.95 -39.59 32.84
N ASN A 115 -0.80 -40.57 33.74
CA ASN A 115 -1.94 -41.18 34.45
C ASN A 115 -2.66 -40.22 35.42
N GLN A 116 -2.06 -39.08 35.75
CA GLN A 116 -2.66 -38.02 36.57
C GLN A 116 -3.19 -36.85 35.75
N GLY A 117 -3.12 -36.90 34.41
CA GLY A 117 -3.59 -35.85 33.51
C GLY A 117 -2.74 -34.57 33.58
N MET A 118 -1.45 -34.70 33.89
CA MET A 118 -0.51 -33.59 33.99
C MET A 118 0.54 -33.68 32.87
N MET A 119 1.03 -32.55 32.37
CA MET A 119 2.15 -32.56 31.43
C MET A 119 3.46 -32.91 32.14
N PHE A 120 4.31 -33.67 31.46
CA PHE A 120 5.66 -33.99 31.93
C PHE A 120 6.66 -33.04 31.27
N ASP A 121 7.36 -32.24 32.07
CA ASP A 121 8.42 -31.36 31.58
C ASP A 121 9.74 -32.14 31.51
N SER A 122 10.23 -32.38 30.30
CA SER A 122 11.45 -33.15 30.03
C SER A 122 12.74 -32.43 30.43
N TYR A 123 12.71 -31.09 30.56
CA TYR A 123 13.85 -30.28 31.00
C TYR A 123 14.03 -30.30 32.52
N THR A 124 12.93 -30.38 33.27
CA THR A 124 12.97 -30.36 34.75
C THR A 124 12.73 -31.73 35.39
N GLY A 125 12.11 -32.67 34.67
CA GLY A 125 11.78 -34.02 35.14
C GLY A 125 10.60 -34.08 36.12
N GLU A 126 9.73 -33.06 36.13
CA GLU A 126 8.59 -32.93 37.06
C GLU A 126 7.25 -32.84 36.30
N CYS A 127 6.14 -33.17 36.99
CA CYS A 127 4.79 -32.96 36.43
C CYS A 127 4.36 -31.49 36.65
N VAL A 128 3.81 -30.85 35.62
CA VAL A 128 3.31 -29.47 35.67
C VAL A 128 1.80 -29.40 35.38
N GLU A 129 1.08 -28.54 36.12
CA GLU A 129 -0.34 -28.24 35.90
C GLU A 129 -0.49 -27.22 34.77
N ASN A 130 -1.49 -27.45 33.91
CA ASN A 130 -1.72 -26.71 32.66
C ASN A 130 -2.04 -25.21 32.94
N TYR A 131 -1.24 -24.29 32.39
CA TYR A 131 -1.47 -22.83 32.47
C TYR A 131 -0.82 -22.14 31.27
N TYR A 132 -1.62 -21.56 30.35
CA TYR A 132 -1.43 -20.39 29.45
C TYR A 132 -2.58 -20.47 28.40
N SER A 133 -3.61 -19.61 28.40
CA SER A 133 -3.73 -18.21 27.95
C SER A 133 -3.33 -17.95 26.49
N TYR A 134 -4.33 -17.76 25.63
CA TYR A 134 -4.21 -17.11 24.31
C TYR A 134 -5.40 -16.16 24.14
N ASP A 135 -5.11 -14.91 23.80
CA ASP A 135 -6.05 -13.89 23.30
C ASP A 135 -5.80 -13.72 21.78
N ASN A 136 -6.90 -13.50 21.05
CA ASN A 136 -7.10 -13.11 19.63
C ASN A 136 -6.72 -14.15 18.55
N TYR A 137 -7.59 -14.59 17.64
CA TYR A 137 -8.75 -13.92 17.01
C TYR A 137 -10.07 -14.71 17.08
N ASP A 138 -11.15 -13.92 16.99
CA ASP A 138 -12.55 -14.18 17.27
C ASP A 138 -13.29 -14.77 16.05
N TRP A 139 -13.83 -15.99 16.19
CA TRP A 139 -15.04 -16.40 15.49
C TRP A 139 -16.02 -17.03 16.48
N GLY A 140 -17.27 -16.58 16.36
CA GLY A 140 -18.35 -16.76 17.32
C GLY A 140 -18.74 -18.20 17.60
N GLN A 141 -19.12 -18.40 18.86
CA GLN A 141 -19.48 -19.65 19.52
C GLN A 141 -20.75 -20.32 18.96
N SER A 142 -20.73 -21.66 18.87
CA SER A 142 -21.61 -22.50 19.69
C SER A 142 -21.06 -23.91 19.95
N THR A 143 -20.57 -24.09 21.18
CA THR A 143 -20.53 -25.30 22.03
C THR A 143 -20.50 -26.69 21.37
N ASP A 144 -19.30 -27.25 21.23
CA ASP A 144 -19.07 -28.70 21.26
C ASP A 144 -18.25 -29.09 22.49
N ASP A 145 -18.91 -29.74 23.44
CA ASP A 145 -18.27 -30.46 24.54
C ASP A 145 -17.84 -31.85 24.02
N GLN A 146 -16.53 -32.03 23.83
CA GLN A 146 -15.92 -33.30 23.48
C GLN A 146 -16.17 -34.39 24.54
N TRP A 147 -16.63 -35.56 24.10
CA TRP A 147 -16.47 -36.83 24.82
C TRP A 147 -15.60 -37.77 23.99
N GLU A 148 -14.35 -37.95 24.41
CA GLU A 148 -13.45 -38.99 23.90
C GLU A 148 -13.97 -40.40 24.22
N TRP A 149 -14.11 -41.26 23.19
CA TRP A 149 -14.23 -42.71 23.38
C TRP A 149 -12.94 -43.42 23.00
N ASN A 150 -12.51 -44.32 23.90
CA ASN A 150 -11.30 -45.14 23.81
C ASN A 150 -11.55 -46.40 22.93
N TRP A 151 -10.71 -46.59 21.91
CA TRP A 151 -10.86 -47.56 20.82
C TRP A 151 -10.25 -48.97 21.06
N ASP A 152 -9.97 -49.37 22.30
CA ASP A 152 -9.19 -50.61 22.55
C ASP A 152 -9.98 -51.94 22.66
N ASP A 153 -11.30 -52.00 22.42
CA ASP A 153 -12.08 -53.23 22.68
C ASP A 153 -12.80 -53.87 21.47
N MET A 154 -12.55 -53.43 20.22
CA MET A 154 -13.22 -54.00 19.03
C MET A 154 -12.28 -54.66 18.01
N LYS A 155 -11.57 -55.70 18.43
CA LYS A 155 -11.13 -56.78 17.52
C LYS A 155 -11.28 -58.14 18.19
N GLU A 156 -12.37 -58.85 17.90
CA GLU A 156 -12.30 -60.28 17.50
C GLU A 156 -13.66 -60.79 17.01
N GLU A 157 -13.58 -61.58 15.93
CA GLU A 157 -14.64 -62.18 15.11
C GLU A 157 -15.65 -63.06 15.87
N ASP A 158 -16.79 -63.25 15.20
CA ASP A 158 -17.64 -64.45 15.20
C ASP A 158 -18.27 -64.88 16.55
N GLU A 159 -19.57 -64.64 16.70
CA GLU A 159 -20.58 -65.71 16.82
C GLU A 159 -21.98 -65.13 17.04
N TRP A 160 -22.90 -65.49 16.15
CA TRP A 160 -24.34 -65.23 16.28
C TRP A 160 -24.87 -65.78 17.62
N ALA A 161 -25.26 -64.90 18.54
CA ALA A 161 -25.92 -65.28 19.78
C ALA A 161 -27.19 -64.45 20.03
N ASP A 162 -28.31 -65.07 19.65
CA ASP A 162 -29.64 -65.00 20.29
C ASP A 162 -29.58 -64.57 21.76
N TRP A 163 -29.75 -63.26 22.02
CA TRP A 163 -30.08 -62.70 23.33
C TRP A 163 -31.33 -61.84 23.16
N THR A 164 -32.44 -62.33 23.72
CA THR A 164 -33.60 -61.49 23.99
C THR A 164 -33.25 -60.61 25.19
N TRP A 165 -32.87 -59.36 24.91
CA TRP A 165 -32.47 -58.36 25.89
C TRP A 165 -33.73 -57.62 26.39
N ASP A 166 -34.01 -57.69 27.69
CA ASP A 166 -34.99 -56.81 28.35
C ASP A 166 -34.29 -55.47 28.69
N GLY A 167 -33.76 -54.77 27.67
CA GLY A 167 -32.99 -53.52 27.79
C GLY A 167 -33.30 -52.50 26.68
N ASP A 168 -34.52 -52.56 26.13
CA ASP A 168 -34.95 -51.83 24.93
C ASP A 168 -35.13 -50.30 25.10
N ASP A 169 -35.26 -49.77 26.33
CA ASP A 169 -35.66 -48.35 26.50
C ASP A 169 -34.46 -47.37 26.44
N GLU A 170 -33.28 -47.70 26.96
CA GLU A 170 -32.12 -46.78 27.04
C GLU A 170 -31.38 -46.68 25.70
N TRP A 171 -31.11 -47.81 25.03
CA TRP A 171 -30.55 -47.82 23.67
C TRP A 171 -31.46 -47.12 22.66
N TYR A 172 -32.78 -47.27 22.79
CA TYR A 172 -33.74 -46.61 21.91
C TYR A 172 -33.78 -45.09 22.11
N GLU A 173 -33.62 -44.62 23.35
CA GLU A 173 -33.51 -43.18 23.66
C GLU A 173 -32.18 -42.62 23.11
N ASP A 174 -31.06 -43.31 23.33
CA ASP A 174 -29.74 -42.89 22.81
C ASP A 174 -29.71 -42.84 21.27
N GLU A 175 -30.30 -43.83 20.59
CA GLU A 175 -30.35 -43.87 19.12
C GLU A 175 -31.25 -42.76 18.55
N LEU A 176 -32.35 -42.42 19.24
CA LEU A 176 -33.20 -41.30 18.85
C LEU A 176 -32.49 -39.96 18.98
N ASP A 177 -31.70 -39.78 20.03
CA ASP A 177 -30.91 -38.57 20.24
C ASP A 177 -29.84 -38.46 19.14
N ASN A 178 -29.07 -39.53 18.87
CA ASN A 178 -28.06 -39.54 17.80
C ASN A 178 -28.65 -39.23 16.40
N MET A 179 -29.78 -39.84 16.05
CA MET A 179 -30.46 -39.55 14.77
C MET A 179 -31.05 -38.14 14.74
N GLY A 180 -31.47 -37.62 15.90
CA GLY A 180 -31.94 -36.24 16.05
C GLY A 180 -30.83 -35.21 15.85
N ASP A 181 -29.66 -35.44 16.44
CA ASP A 181 -28.48 -34.58 16.28
C ASP A 181 -28.00 -34.56 14.82
N MET A 182 -27.96 -35.72 14.16
CA MET A 182 -27.60 -35.82 12.73
C MET A 182 -28.65 -35.12 11.82
N LEU A 183 -29.94 -35.18 12.15
CA LEU A 183 -30.97 -34.41 11.43
C LEU A 183 -30.81 -32.90 11.62
N GLN A 184 -30.36 -32.48 12.80
CA GLN A 184 -30.09 -31.07 13.09
C GLN A 184 -28.89 -30.58 12.27
N GLU A 185 -27.82 -31.36 12.16
CA GLU A 185 -26.70 -31.06 11.27
C GLU A 185 -27.15 -31.03 9.80
N ALA A 186 -27.98 -32.00 9.37
CA ALA A 186 -28.56 -32.02 8.03
C ALA A 186 -29.50 -30.83 7.73
N GLU A 187 -29.88 -30.03 8.73
CA GLU A 187 -30.58 -28.77 8.47
C GLU A 187 -29.72 -27.75 7.73
N TYR A 188 -28.40 -27.81 7.90
CA TYR A 188 -27.44 -26.86 7.35
C TYR A 188 -26.79 -27.33 6.05
N TRP A 189 -26.92 -28.61 5.67
CA TRP A 189 -26.25 -29.15 4.48
C TRP A 189 -26.46 -28.35 3.19
N THR A 190 -27.67 -27.84 2.95
CA THR A 190 -27.94 -27.03 1.76
C THR A 190 -27.24 -25.66 1.83
N GLU A 191 -27.18 -25.05 3.02
CA GLU A 191 -26.49 -23.79 3.29
C GLU A 191 -24.97 -23.97 3.16
N ASP A 192 -24.41 -25.02 3.76
CA ASP A 192 -22.98 -25.31 3.64
C ASP A 192 -22.54 -25.61 2.20
N VAL A 193 -23.42 -26.15 1.35
CA VAL A 193 -23.15 -26.36 -0.08
C VAL A 193 -23.31 -25.04 -0.86
N GLU A 194 -24.20 -24.13 -0.43
CA GLU A 194 -24.29 -22.77 -0.95
C GLU A 194 -23.00 -21.98 -0.67
N ASP A 195 -22.38 -22.15 0.49
CA ASP A 195 -21.10 -21.50 0.80
C ASP A 195 -20.00 -21.92 -0.20
N VAL A 196 -19.99 -23.19 -0.63
CA VAL A 196 -19.05 -23.67 -1.66
C VAL A 196 -19.35 -23.06 -3.03
N GLU A 197 -20.63 -22.77 -3.33
CA GLU A 197 -21.04 -22.08 -4.55
C GLU A 197 -20.52 -20.63 -4.56
N GLU A 198 -20.61 -19.93 -3.42
CA GLU A 198 -20.07 -18.57 -3.23
C GLU A 198 -18.54 -18.55 -3.37
N GLU A 199 -17.83 -19.46 -2.70
CA GLU A 199 -16.37 -19.58 -2.84
C GLU A 199 -15.93 -19.89 -4.27
N ALA A 200 -16.73 -20.64 -5.04
CA ALA A 200 -16.45 -20.90 -6.45
C ALA A 200 -16.53 -19.63 -7.31
N TYR A 201 -17.47 -18.73 -7.00
CA TYR A 201 -17.58 -17.44 -7.68
C TYR A 201 -16.40 -16.54 -7.34
N ASP A 202 -16.00 -16.47 -6.05
CA ASP A 202 -14.83 -15.69 -5.64
C ASP A 202 -13.56 -16.14 -6.39
N TRP A 203 -13.35 -17.45 -6.50
CA TRP A 203 -12.23 -17.99 -7.29
C TRP A 203 -12.33 -17.70 -8.79
N LEU A 204 -13.54 -17.70 -9.36
CA LEU A 204 -13.71 -17.36 -10.77
C LEU A 204 -13.40 -15.89 -11.05
N ASP A 205 -13.86 -15.00 -10.18
CA ASP A 205 -13.58 -13.57 -10.27
C ASP A 205 -12.07 -13.30 -10.12
N GLU A 206 -11.39 -13.97 -9.19
CA GLU A 206 -9.92 -13.87 -9.04
C GLU A 206 -9.17 -14.40 -10.26
N ILE A 207 -9.59 -15.55 -10.80
CA ILE A 207 -9.00 -16.09 -12.03
C ILE A 207 -9.22 -15.10 -13.18
N GLU A 208 -10.45 -14.63 -13.41
CA GLU A 208 -10.78 -13.70 -14.51
C GLU A 208 -9.92 -12.43 -14.42
N TRP A 209 -9.85 -11.80 -13.25
CA TRP A 209 -9.06 -10.60 -13.01
C TRP A 209 -7.56 -10.81 -13.32
N LYS A 210 -6.95 -11.90 -12.83
CA LYS A 210 -5.53 -12.20 -13.12
C LYS A 210 -5.30 -12.52 -14.59
N CYS A 211 -6.24 -13.20 -15.23
CA CYS A 211 -6.14 -13.53 -16.65
C CYS A 211 -6.18 -12.30 -17.55
N GLU A 212 -7.03 -11.32 -17.23
CA GLU A 212 -7.06 -10.03 -17.91
C GLU A 212 -5.73 -9.29 -17.71
N GLY A 213 -5.22 -9.26 -16.47
CA GLY A 213 -3.89 -8.70 -16.18
C GLY A 213 -2.76 -9.34 -17.00
N PHE A 214 -2.74 -10.67 -17.12
CA PHE A 214 -1.73 -11.38 -17.91
C PHE A 214 -1.83 -11.06 -19.41
N ASP A 215 -3.03 -10.94 -19.98
CA ASP A 215 -3.22 -10.61 -21.40
C ASP A 215 -2.79 -9.16 -21.69
N GLU A 216 -3.13 -8.23 -20.80
CA GLU A 216 -2.68 -6.84 -20.89
C GLU A 216 -1.16 -6.71 -20.80
N ASP A 217 -0.55 -7.36 -19.82
CA ASP A 217 0.90 -7.34 -19.63
C ASP A 217 1.61 -8.02 -20.79
N TYR A 218 1.05 -9.10 -21.33
CA TYR A 218 1.59 -9.73 -22.53
C TYR A 218 1.59 -8.79 -23.72
N ASP A 219 0.49 -8.05 -23.95
CA ASP A 219 0.39 -7.07 -25.04
C ASP A 219 1.35 -5.88 -24.84
N LYS A 220 1.47 -5.37 -23.61
CA LYS A 220 2.40 -4.27 -23.24
C LYS A 220 3.86 -4.68 -23.43
N LEU A 221 4.22 -5.89 -23.00
CA LEU A 221 5.59 -6.38 -22.98
C LEU A 221 5.97 -7.15 -24.25
N TYR A 222 5.04 -7.40 -25.17
CA TYR A 222 5.24 -8.30 -26.32
C TYR A 222 6.53 -8.03 -27.11
N ASP A 223 6.78 -6.78 -27.46
CA ASP A 223 7.92 -6.41 -28.32
C ASP A 223 9.27 -6.49 -27.59
N VAL A 224 9.26 -6.46 -26.26
CA VAL A 224 10.47 -6.44 -25.42
C VAL A 224 10.77 -7.79 -24.76
N LEU A 225 9.79 -8.68 -24.63
CA LEU A 225 9.98 -10.02 -24.09
C LEU A 225 10.88 -10.90 -24.98
N SER A 226 11.68 -11.72 -24.31
CA SER A 226 12.38 -12.85 -24.93
C SER A 226 11.38 -13.90 -25.44
N ASP A 227 11.82 -14.81 -26.31
CA ASP A 227 10.95 -15.90 -26.78
C ASP A 227 10.45 -16.75 -25.59
N GLU A 228 11.28 -16.94 -24.57
CA GLU A 228 10.94 -17.67 -23.34
C GLU A 228 9.94 -16.90 -22.45
N GLY A 229 10.09 -15.58 -22.34
CA GLY A 229 9.10 -14.74 -21.66
C GLY A 229 7.75 -14.78 -22.36
N ARG A 230 7.72 -14.73 -23.70
CA ARG A 230 6.45 -14.85 -24.44
C ARG A 230 5.80 -16.21 -24.26
N ASP A 231 6.59 -17.29 -24.32
CA ASP A 231 6.09 -18.64 -24.09
C ASP A 231 5.49 -18.76 -22.67
N LEU A 232 6.09 -18.14 -21.65
CA LEU A 232 5.55 -18.12 -20.28
C LEU A 232 4.16 -17.48 -20.23
N PHE A 233 3.99 -16.28 -20.79
CA PHE A 233 2.70 -15.58 -20.79
C PHE A 233 1.64 -16.38 -21.57
N GLU A 234 1.99 -16.96 -22.72
CA GLU A 234 1.07 -17.82 -23.47
C GLU A 234 0.65 -19.06 -22.67
N GLU A 235 1.56 -19.66 -21.89
CA GLU A 235 1.27 -20.78 -21.01
C GLU A 235 0.38 -20.37 -19.82
N ALA A 236 0.65 -19.23 -19.20
CA ALA A 236 -0.15 -18.68 -18.10
C ALA A 236 -1.59 -18.38 -18.54
N ILE A 237 -1.77 -17.69 -19.68
CA ILE A 237 -3.08 -17.40 -20.27
C ILE A 237 -3.82 -18.69 -20.66
N ALA A 238 -3.10 -19.70 -21.16
CA ALA A 238 -3.69 -21.00 -21.45
C ALA A 238 -4.13 -21.76 -20.18
N PHE A 239 -3.36 -21.65 -19.09
CA PHE A 239 -3.71 -22.20 -17.79
C PHE A 239 -4.95 -21.50 -17.21
N CYS A 240 -4.98 -20.18 -17.26
CA CYS A 240 -6.12 -19.32 -16.95
C CYS A 240 -7.45 -19.84 -17.50
N VAL A 241 -7.51 -19.98 -18.82
CA VAL A 241 -8.69 -20.54 -19.51
C VAL A 241 -8.98 -21.97 -19.05
N LYS A 242 -7.95 -22.77 -18.76
CA LYS A 242 -8.13 -24.14 -18.27
C LYS A 242 -8.74 -24.15 -16.86
N ALA A 243 -8.24 -23.33 -15.94
CA ALA A 243 -8.70 -23.22 -14.56
C ALA A 243 -10.15 -22.72 -14.50
N GLU A 244 -10.47 -21.65 -15.23
CA GLU A 244 -11.84 -21.11 -15.38
C GLU A 244 -12.82 -22.20 -15.83
N ASN A 245 -12.46 -22.95 -16.89
CA ASN A 245 -13.28 -24.06 -17.39
C ASN A 245 -13.43 -25.21 -16.38
N LYS A 246 -12.41 -25.44 -15.55
CA LYS A 246 -12.44 -26.49 -14.51
C LYS A 246 -13.35 -26.09 -13.37
N VAL A 247 -13.20 -24.88 -12.84
CA VAL A 247 -14.02 -24.35 -11.74
C VAL A 247 -15.48 -24.23 -12.19
N THR A 248 -15.73 -23.65 -13.37
CA THR A 248 -17.09 -23.57 -13.95
C THR A 248 -17.74 -24.95 -14.08
N ALA A 249 -17.00 -25.98 -14.48
CA ALA A 249 -17.54 -27.33 -14.59
C ALA A 249 -17.87 -27.95 -13.22
N LEU A 250 -17.20 -27.55 -12.15
CA LEU A 250 -17.49 -28.01 -10.78
C LEU A 250 -18.75 -27.37 -10.21
N MET A 251 -19.13 -26.18 -10.68
CA MET A 251 -20.36 -25.52 -10.24
C MET A 251 -21.62 -26.33 -10.58
N ASP A 252 -21.63 -27.00 -11.74
CA ASP A 252 -22.72 -27.93 -12.10
C ASP A 252 -22.81 -29.09 -11.09
N ASP A 253 -21.66 -29.56 -10.57
CA ASP A 253 -21.60 -30.62 -9.55
C ASP A 253 -22.05 -30.08 -8.17
N VAL A 254 -21.76 -28.82 -7.84
CA VAL A 254 -22.23 -28.13 -6.62
C VAL A 254 -23.75 -27.97 -6.63
N GLU A 255 -24.34 -27.47 -7.73
CA GLU A 255 -25.80 -27.34 -7.88
C GLU A 255 -26.48 -28.71 -7.76
N THR A 256 -25.87 -29.76 -8.33
CA THR A 256 -26.37 -31.13 -8.20
C THR A 256 -26.32 -31.62 -6.74
N LEU A 257 -25.20 -31.41 -6.04
CA LEU A 257 -25.06 -31.83 -4.64
C LEU A 257 -26.05 -31.12 -3.72
N LYS A 258 -26.37 -29.86 -4.00
CA LYS A 258 -27.37 -29.08 -3.28
C LYS A 258 -28.77 -29.70 -3.38
N GLU A 259 -29.21 -30.10 -4.58
CA GLU A 259 -30.47 -30.83 -4.78
C GLU A 259 -30.46 -32.18 -4.04
N GLU A 260 -29.34 -32.90 -4.09
CA GLU A 260 -29.18 -34.20 -3.44
C GLU A 260 -29.15 -34.08 -1.91
N ALA A 261 -28.62 -32.99 -1.35
CA ALA A 261 -28.65 -32.70 0.08
C ALA A 261 -30.08 -32.52 0.60
N GLU A 262 -30.93 -31.80 -0.15
CA GLU A 262 -32.35 -31.66 0.17
C GLU A 262 -33.09 -33.00 0.14
N GLU A 263 -32.83 -33.84 -0.88
CA GLU A 263 -33.45 -35.16 -1.02
C GLU A 263 -32.98 -36.12 0.09
N ALA A 264 -31.67 -36.15 0.38
CA ALA A 264 -31.08 -36.99 1.41
C ALA A 264 -31.63 -36.66 2.80
N LYS A 265 -31.75 -35.36 3.13
CA LYS A 265 -32.37 -34.91 4.39
C LYS A 265 -33.83 -35.38 4.48
N ALA A 266 -34.62 -35.21 3.43
CA ALA A 266 -36.01 -35.64 3.42
C ALA A 266 -36.16 -37.16 3.60
N ASP A 267 -35.29 -37.95 2.96
CA ASP A 267 -35.25 -39.40 3.11
C ASP A 267 -34.82 -39.82 4.54
N MET A 268 -33.90 -39.07 5.17
CA MET A 268 -33.52 -39.26 6.57
C MET A 268 -34.68 -38.93 7.53
N GLU A 269 -35.42 -37.84 7.30
CA GLU A 269 -36.62 -37.51 8.08
C GLU A 269 -37.67 -38.63 7.99
N ASP A 270 -37.92 -39.15 6.78
CA ASP A 270 -38.83 -40.27 6.54
C ASP A 270 -38.35 -41.56 7.24
N ALA A 271 -37.04 -41.85 7.20
CA ALA A 271 -36.45 -42.98 7.90
C ALA A 271 -36.57 -42.84 9.43
N TYR A 272 -36.37 -41.63 9.96
CA TYR A 272 -36.54 -41.31 11.38
C TYR A 272 -38.01 -41.49 11.83
N GLU A 273 -38.98 -40.99 11.06
CA GLU A 273 -40.40 -41.21 11.34
C GLU A 273 -40.76 -42.71 11.34
N ASN A 274 -40.19 -43.48 10.41
CA ASN A 274 -40.37 -44.94 10.35
C ASN A 274 -39.73 -45.66 11.55
N PHE A 275 -38.57 -45.22 12.02
CA PHE A 275 -37.94 -45.73 13.24
C PHE A 275 -38.81 -45.45 14.47
N VAL A 276 -39.36 -44.23 14.59
CA VAL A 276 -40.26 -43.85 15.69
C VAL A 276 -41.58 -44.65 15.66
N SER A 277 -42.13 -44.89 14.47
CA SER A 277 -43.49 -45.45 14.33
C SER A 277 -43.56 -46.96 14.15
N SER A 278 -42.47 -47.64 13.74
CA SER A 278 -42.45 -49.07 13.47
C SER A 278 -42.27 -49.95 14.72
N ASP A 279 -42.77 -51.18 14.65
CA ASP A 279 -42.56 -52.21 15.68
C ASP A 279 -41.16 -52.88 15.58
N ASP A 280 -40.43 -52.68 14.47
CA ASP A 280 -39.13 -53.33 14.18
C ASP A 280 -37.93 -52.49 14.65
N LYS A 281 -38.11 -51.17 14.86
CA LYS A 281 -37.10 -50.26 15.41
C LYS A 281 -35.72 -50.42 14.75
N ASN A 282 -35.70 -50.48 13.41
CA ASN A 282 -34.47 -50.59 12.64
C ASN A 282 -33.91 -49.19 12.32
N PRO A 283 -32.78 -48.76 12.92
CA PRO A 283 -32.15 -47.48 12.58
C PRO A 283 -31.33 -47.58 11.29
N GLY A 284 -31.07 -48.80 10.79
CA GLY A 284 -30.23 -49.03 9.63
C GLY A 284 -30.71 -48.30 8.38
N ASP A 285 -32.02 -48.13 8.19
CA ASP A 285 -32.55 -47.39 7.03
C ASP A 285 -32.16 -45.89 7.07
N PHE A 286 -32.00 -45.29 8.25
CA PHE A 286 -31.58 -43.89 8.42
C PHE A 286 -30.08 -43.73 8.14
N TRP A 287 -29.25 -44.55 8.80
CA TRP A 287 -27.80 -44.51 8.61
C TRP A 287 -27.38 -44.97 7.22
N ASP A 288 -28.16 -45.84 6.56
CA ASP A 288 -27.99 -46.18 5.16
C ASP A 288 -28.21 -44.98 4.23
N VAL A 289 -29.13 -44.07 4.55
CA VAL A 289 -29.35 -42.85 3.75
C VAL A 289 -28.21 -41.86 4.00
N GLN A 290 -27.83 -41.62 5.26
CA GLN A 290 -26.74 -40.72 5.61
C GLN A 290 -25.41 -41.18 4.99
N SER A 291 -25.04 -42.46 5.19
CA SER A 291 -23.76 -43.00 4.72
C SER A 291 -23.62 -43.10 3.21
N LYS A 292 -24.71 -43.35 2.48
CA LYS A 292 -24.68 -43.47 1.01
C LYS A 292 -24.59 -42.13 0.30
N ASN A 293 -25.21 -41.09 0.85
CA ASN A 293 -25.21 -39.77 0.22
C ASN A 293 -23.92 -38.99 0.52
N ALA A 294 -23.32 -39.18 1.71
CA ALA A 294 -22.01 -38.62 2.08
C ALA A 294 -21.88 -37.12 1.76
N ILE A 295 -22.91 -36.34 2.09
CA ILE A 295 -23.07 -34.94 1.64
C ILE A 295 -21.88 -34.06 2.06
N ASN A 296 -21.50 -34.10 3.35
CA ASN A 296 -20.36 -33.32 3.86
C ASN A 296 -19.05 -33.68 3.14
N ASP A 297 -18.78 -34.98 2.95
CA ASP A 297 -17.56 -35.44 2.30
C ASP A 297 -17.47 -34.98 0.83
N ARG A 298 -18.60 -35.02 0.12
CA ARG A 298 -18.71 -34.57 -1.27
C ARG A 298 -18.62 -33.05 -1.38
N ARG A 299 -19.18 -32.32 -0.42
CA ARG A 299 -19.04 -30.86 -0.30
C ARG A 299 -17.57 -30.49 -0.13
N ASP A 300 -16.88 -31.10 0.83
CA ASP A 300 -15.47 -30.82 1.13
C ASP A 300 -14.56 -31.19 -0.05
N LEU A 301 -14.89 -32.27 -0.78
CA LEU A 301 -14.24 -32.65 -2.03
C LEU A 301 -14.41 -31.57 -3.11
N LEU A 302 -15.63 -31.08 -3.33
CA LEU A 302 -15.88 -30.03 -4.33
C LEU A 302 -15.17 -28.74 -3.97
N ARG A 303 -15.26 -28.32 -2.70
CA ARG A 303 -14.55 -27.15 -2.16
C ARG A 303 -13.05 -27.25 -2.39
N SER A 304 -12.43 -28.37 -2.02
CA SER A 304 -11.00 -28.59 -2.22
C SER A 304 -10.62 -28.58 -3.70
N ARG A 305 -11.44 -29.17 -4.58
CA ARG A 305 -11.19 -29.14 -6.04
C ARG A 305 -11.19 -27.71 -6.59
N ILE A 306 -12.15 -26.89 -6.19
CA ILE A 306 -12.26 -25.49 -6.58
C ILE A 306 -11.02 -24.72 -6.08
N GLU A 307 -10.72 -24.84 -4.80
CA GLU A 307 -9.59 -24.21 -4.13
C GLU A 307 -8.25 -24.52 -4.83
N MET A 308 -7.96 -25.79 -5.15
CA MET A 308 -6.67 -26.15 -5.77
C MET A 308 -6.52 -25.62 -7.21
N TRP A 309 -7.61 -25.57 -7.99
CA TRP A 309 -7.56 -24.97 -9.34
C TRP A 309 -7.40 -23.46 -9.28
N GLY A 310 -8.03 -22.81 -8.29
CA GLY A 310 -7.88 -21.39 -8.01
C GLY A 310 -6.46 -21.04 -7.59
N ARG A 311 -5.96 -21.60 -6.48
CA ARG A 311 -4.64 -21.28 -5.91
C ARG A 311 -3.47 -21.40 -6.88
N LEU A 312 -3.53 -22.34 -7.83
CA LEU A 312 -2.48 -22.51 -8.84
C LEU A 312 -2.22 -21.24 -9.67
N ILE A 313 -3.19 -20.33 -9.79
CA ILE A 313 -3.01 -19.07 -10.51
C ILE A 313 -1.94 -18.17 -9.85
N ASN A 314 -1.80 -18.22 -8.52
CA ASN A 314 -0.87 -17.39 -7.77
C ASN A 314 0.59 -17.73 -8.10
N PHE A 315 0.86 -19.00 -8.40
CA PHE A 315 2.19 -19.46 -8.83
C PHE A 315 2.52 -18.99 -10.25
N TRP A 316 1.52 -18.89 -11.13
CA TRP A 316 1.70 -18.31 -12.46
C TRP A 316 1.95 -16.80 -12.39
N GLU A 317 1.19 -16.10 -11.54
CA GLU A 317 1.35 -14.66 -11.27
C GLU A 317 2.76 -14.35 -10.77
N PHE A 318 3.24 -15.08 -9.76
CA PHE A 318 4.61 -14.93 -9.27
C PHE A 318 5.66 -15.06 -10.38
N ARG A 319 5.54 -16.07 -11.26
CA ARG A 319 6.48 -16.24 -12.37
C ARG A 319 6.42 -15.10 -13.38
N ILE A 320 5.24 -14.53 -13.61
CA ILE A 320 5.05 -13.35 -14.46
C ILE A 320 5.72 -12.12 -13.83
N GLU A 321 5.53 -11.89 -12.53
CA GLU A 321 6.15 -10.78 -11.82
C GLU A 321 7.67 -10.87 -11.80
N VAL A 322 8.25 -12.07 -11.63
CA VAL A 322 9.69 -12.26 -11.77
C VAL A 322 10.16 -11.92 -13.20
N LYS A 323 9.39 -12.28 -14.24
CA LYS A 323 9.75 -11.88 -15.62
C LYS A 323 9.66 -10.38 -15.85
N ARG A 324 8.75 -9.70 -15.16
CA ARG A 324 8.65 -8.24 -15.17
C ARG A 324 9.89 -7.61 -14.53
N ALA A 325 10.29 -8.11 -13.36
CA ALA A 325 11.51 -7.71 -12.68
C ALA A 325 12.78 -7.92 -13.53
N GLU A 326 12.91 -9.07 -14.19
CA GLU A 326 14.04 -9.34 -15.10
C GLU A 326 14.13 -8.28 -16.22
N LYS A 327 12.98 -7.88 -16.78
CA LYS A 327 12.91 -6.81 -17.78
C LYS A 327 13.34 -5.46 -17.22
N GLU A 328 12.86 -5.10 -16.03
CA GLU A 328 13.13 -3.79 -15.43
C GLU A 328 14.60 -3.63 -15.05
N MET A 329 15.16 -4.68 -14.45
CA MET A 329 16.55 -4.69 -13.98
C MET A 329 17.54 -5.01 -15.11
N GLY A 330 17.08 -5.55 -16.24
CA GLY A 330 17.92 -5.97 -17.36
C GLY A 330 18.84 -7.15 -17.02
N MET A 331 18.37 -8.00 -16.10
CA MET A 331 19.09 -9.13 -15.50
C MET A 331 18.21 -10.37 -15.56
N GLU A 332 18.78 -11.56 -15.70
CA GLU A 332 18.04 -12.82 -15.63
C GLU A 332 17.82 -13.25 -14.16
N ALA A 333 16.85 -14.11 -13.85
CA ALA A 333 16.53 -14.54 -12.47
C ALA A 333 17.73 -15.02 -11.64
N TYR A 334 18.67 -15.73 -12.26
CA TYR A 334 19.89 -16.20 -11.57
C TYR A 334 20.90 -15.08 -11.30
N GLU A 335 20.77 -13.93 -11.97
CA GLU A 335 21.55 -12.72 -11.74
C GLU A 335 20.89 -11.85 -10.66
N LEU A 336 19.57 -11.97 -10.50
CA LEU A 336 18.76 -11.24 -9.52
C LEU A 336 18.93 -11.75 -8.08
N GLY A 337 19.28 -13.02 -7.90
CA GLY A 337 19.60 -13.61 -6.60
C GLY A 337 19.40 -15.12 -6.59
N ASP A 338 20.18 -15.83 -5.78
CA ASP A 338 20.03 -17.29 -5.63
C ASP A 338 18.63 -17.65 -5.08
N ASP A 339 18.08 -16.82 -4.20
CA ASP A 339 16.77 -17.02 -3.56
C ASP A 339 15.60 -16.89 -4.56
N ILE A 340 15.63 -15.88 -5.45
CA ILE A 340 14.61 -15.71 -6.51
C ILE A 340 14.62 -16.90 -7.49
N ALA A 341 15.82 -17.36 -7.88
CA ALA A 341 15.95 -18.50 -8.77
C ALA A 341 15.41 -19.80 -8.15
N GLU A 342 15.59 -19.98 -6.83
CA GLU A 342 15.02 -21.09 -6.08
C GLU A 342 13.48 -21.03 -6.06
N GLN A 343 12.91 -19.86 -5.78
CA GLN A 343 11.45 -19.68 -5.73
C GLN A 343 10.79 -19.85 -7.10
N VAL A 344 11.44 -19.41 -8.20
CA VAL A 344 10.94 -19.69 -9.57
C VAL A 344 10.92 -21.19 -9.85
N ALA A 345 11.96 -21.92 -9.45
CA ALA A 345 12.01 -23.38 -9.63
C ALA A 345 10.96 -24.10 -8.78
N TYR A 346 10.70 -23.61 -7.57
CA TYR A 346 9.63 -24.11 -6.71
C TYR A 346 8.25 -23.89 -7.37
N ALA A 347 7.94 -22.67 -7.82
CA ALA A 347 6.69 -22.39 -8.51
C ALA A 347 6.47 -23.28 -9.74
N GLU A 348 7.51 -23.50 -10.55
CA GLU A 348 7.45 -24.42 -11.70
C GLU A 348 7.13 -25.86 -11.29
N TYR A 349 7.76 -26.34 -10.22
CA TYR A 349 7.52 -27.68 -9.69
C TYR A 349 6.08 -27.84 -9.18
N VAL A 350 5.60 -26.87 -8.39
CA VAL A 350 4.24 -26.90 -7.83
C VAL A 350 3.20 -26.89 -8.93
N ILE A 351 3.35 -26.03 -9.93
CA ILE A 351 2.42 -25.96 -11.07
C ILE A 351 2.32 -27.32 -11.77
N ASP A 352 3.45 -27.95 -12.14
CA ASP A 352 3.46 -29.22 -12.88
C ASP A 352 2.92 -30.39 -12.05
N GLU A 353 3.37 -30.50 -10.79
CA GLU A 353 3.01 -31.61 -9.91
C GLU A 353 1.53 -31.54 -9.50
N VAL A 354 1.06 -30.39 -9.03
CA VAL A 354 -0.34 -30.22 -8.59
C VAL A 354 -1.29 -30.32 -9.78
N GLU A 355 -0.96 -29.73 -10.94
CA GLU A 355 -1.79 -29.88 -12.14
C GLU A 355 -1.92 -31.36 -12.56
N THR A 356 -0.83 -32.12 -12.45
CA THR A 356 -0.79 -33.56 -12.74
C THR A 356 -1.64 -34.33 -11.73
N MET A 357 -1.46 -34.08 -10.44
CA MET A 357 -2.25 -34.70 -9.36
C MET A 357 -3.75 -34.47 -9.58
N LEU A 358 -4.17 -33.23 -9.86
CA LEU A 358 -5.57 -32.88 -10.10
C LEU A 358 -6.15 -33.46 -11.39
N SER A 359 -5.34 -33.57 -12.45
CA SER A 359 -5.82 -33.98 -13.78
C SER A 359 -5.77 -35.49 -14.00
N ASP A 360 -4.77 -36.17 -13.46
CA ASP A 360 -4.46 -37.57 -13.77
C ASP A 360 -4.72 -38.52 -12.59
N GLU A 361 -4.45 -38.10 -11.35
CA GLU A 361 -4.54 -38.96 -10.16
C GLU A 361 -5.90 -38.88 -9.47
N LEU A 362 -6.35 -37.66 -9.19
CA LEU A 362 -7.61 -37.39 -8.49
C LEU A 362 -8.83 -38.09 -9.10
N PRO A 363 -9.04 -38.13 -10.44
CA PRO A 363 -10.22 -38.81 -11.01
C PRO A 363 -10.28 -40.31 -10.69
N ALA A 364 -9.12 -40.97 -10.57
CA ALA A 364 -9.07 -42.40 -10.25
C ALA A 364 -9.41 -42.65 -8.77
N LEU A 365 -8.97 -41.76 -7.88
CA LEU A 365 -9.30 -41.82 -6.44
C LEU A 365 -10.79 -41.57 -6.20
N ILE A 366 -11.40 -40.63 -6.95
CA ILE A 366 -12.86 -40.41 -6.91
C ILE A 366 -13.60 -41.66 -7.37
N GLU A 367 -13.22 -42.28 -8.49
CA GLU A 367 -13.85 -43.53 -8.98
C GLU A 367 -13.71 -44.68 -7.95
N GLU A 368 -12.58 -44.78 -7.26
CA GLU A 368 -12.35 -45.77 -6.20
C GLU A 368 -13.25 -45.52 -4.97
N ALA A 369 -13.36 -44.28 -4.53
CA ALA A 369 -14.23 -43.89 -3.41
C ALA A 369 -15.71 -44.17 -3.74
N GLU A 370 -16.19 -43.75 -4.91
CA GLU A 370 -17.56 -44.01 -5.37
C GLU A 370 -17.87 -45.51 -5.45
N ALA A 371 -16.94 -46.31 -5.98
CA ALA A 371 -17.10 -47.76 -6.05
C ALA A 371 -17.16 -48.43 -4.67
N ALA A 372 -16.38 -47.94 -3.70
CA ALA A 372 -16.42 -48.44 -2.32
C ALA A 372 -17.77 -48.18 -1.66
N ILE A 373 -18.36 -47.00 -1.89
CA ILE A 373 -19.70 -46.64 -1.41
C ILE A 373 -20.76 -47.56 -2.02
N GLU A 374 -20.68 -47.84 -3.33
CA GLU A 374 -21.57 -48.79 -4.00
C GLU A 374 -21.47 -50.23 -3.43
N GLU A 375 -20.29 -50.63 -2.96
CA GLU A 375 -20.06 -51.92 -2.31
C GLU A 375 -20.49 -51.95 -0.83
N GLY A 376 -20.96 -50.82 -0.29
CA GLY A 376 -21.51 -50.68 1.06
C GLY A 376 -20.49 -50.27 2.12
N VAL A 377 -19.39 -49.63 1.73
CA VAL A 377 -18.48 -48.92 2.65
C VAL A 377 -19.11 -47.59 3.04
N ASP A 378 -18.97 -47.18 4.31
CA ASP A 378 -19.46 -45.88 4.78
C ASP A 378 -18.77 -44.73 4.00
N GLY A 379 -19.53 -43.72 3.56
CA GLY A 379 -19.04 -42.59 2.77
C GLY A 379 -17.77 -41.96 3.31
N TRP A 380 -17.76 -41.53 4.58
CA TRP A 380 -16.59 -40.89 5.20
C TRP A 380 -15.32 -41.75 5.18
N LYS A 381 -15.43 -43.09 5.18
CA LYS A 381 -14.27 -44.00 5.03
C LYS A 381 -13.82 -44.13 3.59
N ALA A 382 -14.75 -44.03 2.65
CA ALA A 382 -14.41 -44.07 1.23
C ALA A 382 -13.68 -42.79 0.79
N TYR A 383 -14.01 -41.65 1.39
CA TYR A 383 -13.39 -40.35 1.12
C TYR A 383 -12.09 -40.08 1.88
N ASP A 384 -11.67 -40.96 2.81
CA ASP A 384 -10.46 -40.78 3.63
C ASP A 384 -9.20 -40.59 2.76
N MET A 385 -9.06 -41.41 1.70
CA MET A 385 -7.95 -41.30 0.74
C MET A 385 -7.93 -39.99 -0.04
N LEU A 386 -9.11 -39.36 -0.22
CA LEU A 386 -9.22 -38.08 -0.92
C LEU A 386 -8.82 -36.93 -0.02
N ARG A 387 -9.12 -37.01 1.29
CA ARG A 387 -8.64 -36.03 2.26
C ARG A 387 -7.11 -36.06 2.36
N GLU A 388 -6.53 -37.26 2.50
CA GLU A 388 -5.07 -37.44 2.47
C GLU A 388 -4.45 -36.83 1.20
N PHE A 389 -5.06 -37.07 0.03
CA PHE A 389 -4.61 -36.48 -1.23
C PHE A 389 -4.63 -34.94 -1.22
N PHE A 390 -5.70 -34.30 -0.72
CA PHE A 390 -5.75 -32.84 -0.69
C PHE A 390 -4.84 -32.25 0.39
N ASP A 391 -4.59 -32.95 1.49
CA ASP A 391 -3.61 -32.53 2.50
C ASP A 391 -2.20 -32.55 1.90
N GLU A 392 -1.83 -33.61 1.18
CA GLU A 392 -0.56 -33.68 0.43
C GLU A 392 -0.46 -32.57 -0.64
N THR A 393 -1.57 -32.28 -1.34
CA THR A 393 -1.60 -31.21 -2.35
C THR A 393 -1.45 -29.82 -1.72
N ARG A 394 -2.03 -29.58 -0.54
CA ARG A 394 -1.89 -28.31 0.20
C ARG A 394 -0.49 -28.12 0.75
N GLU A 395 0.14 -29.19 1.25
CA GLU A 395 1.53 -29.16 1.72
C GLU A 395 2.50 -28.74 0.59
N LEU A 396 2.25 -29.21 -0.65
CA LEU A 396 3.01 -28.77 -1.82
C LEU A 396 2.84 -27.28 -2.17
N MET A 397 1.82 -26.60 -1.63
CA MET A 397 1.52 -25.19 -1.92
C MET A 397 1.69 -24.29 -0.69
N GLU A 398 2.24 -24.80 0.42
CA GLU A 398 2.29 -24.08 1.70
C GLU A 398 3.32 -22.93 1.71
N ASP A 399 4.41 -23.06 0.93
CA ASP A 399 5.48 -22.05 0.88
C ASP A 399 5.20 -20.89 -0.10
N ASP A 400 3.94 -20.56 -0.37
CA ASP A 400 3.58 -19.44 -1.27
C ASP A 400 4.00 -18.07 -0.72
N ARG A 401 4.03 -17.92 0.61
CA ARG A 401 4.51 -16.70 1.30
C ARG A 401 5.97 -16.39 1.00
N ASP A 402 6.85 -17.39 1.00
CA ASP A 402 8.29 -17.18 0.81
C ASP A 402 8.60 -16.69 -0.61
N MET A 403 7.78 -17.05 -1.60
CA MET A 403 7.88 -16.51 -2.95
C MET A 403 7.62 -15.00 -2.98
N TRP A 404 6.56 -14.54 -2.31
CA TRP A 404 6.18 -13.13 -2.29
C TRP A 404 7.14 -12.28 -1.45
N ASP A 405 7.66 -12.82 -0.34
CA ASP A 405 8.70 -12.16 0.45
C ASP A 405 9.98 -11.97 -0.38
N ALA A 406 10.40 -12.99 -1.17
CA ALA A 406 11.54 -12.86 -2.06
C ALA A 406 11.33 -11.80 -3.16
N LEU A 407 10.11 -11.70 -3.70
CA LEU A 407 9.77 -10.69 -4.71
C LEU A 407 9.80 -9.27 -4.15
N ASP A 408 9.34 -9.05 -2.91
CA ASP A 408 9.39 -7.74 -2.23
C ASP A 408 10.84 -7.28 -2.01
N GLU A 409 11.71 -8.19 -1.54
CA GLU A 409 13.14 -7.90 -1.41
C GLU A 409 13.77 -7.51 -2.76
N LEU A 410 13.41 -8.22 -3.83
CA LEU A 410 13.89 -7.92 -5.17
C LEU A 410 13.46 -6.53 -5.66
N TRP A 411 12.21 -6.13 -5.44
CA TRP A 411 11.73 -4.79 -5.80
C TRP A 411 12.42 -3.70 -4.97
N GLY A 412 12.80 -4.00 -3.72
CA GLY A 412 13.69 -3.16 -2.93
C GLY A 412 15.03 -2.90 -3.63
N TYR A 413 15.70 -3.95 -4.12
CA TYR A 413 16.97 -3.79 -4.86
C TYR A 413 16.81 -3.08 -6.21
N ALA A 414 15.71 -3.30 -6.93
CA ALA A 414 15.43 -2.61 -8.19
C ALA A 414 15.36 -1.08 -7.98
N LYS A 415 14.69 -0.65 -6.91
CA LYS A 415 14.56 0.75 -6.52
C LYS A 415 15.91 1.42 -6.23
N ASP A 416 16.81 0.71 -5.56
CA ASP A 416 18.15 1.24 -5.27
C ASP A 416 18.99 1.43 -6.55
N MET A 417 18.90 0.50 -7.52
CA MET A 417 19.60 0.63 -8.81
C MET A 417 19.06 1.76 -9.69
N GLU A 418 17.77 2.08 -9.61
CA GLU A 418 17.18 3.22 -10.31
C GLU A 418 17.72 4.55 -9.78
N GLY A 419 17.92 4.66 -8.45
CA GLY A 419 18.54 5.82 -7.82
C GLY A 419 19.97 6.08 -8.30
N GLU A 420 20.78 5.04 -8.48
CA GLU A 420 22.13 5.18 -9.03
C GLU A 420 22.13 5.65 -10.49
N LYS A 421 21.26 5.07 -11.34
CA LYS A 421 21.13 5.50 -12.76
C LYS A 421 20.65 6.94 -12.89
N PHE A 422 19.75 7.38 -12.01
CA PHE A 422 19.28 8.77 -11.96
C PHE A 422 20.44 9.75 -11.69
N ALA A 423 21.27 9.49 -10.68
CA ALA A 423 22.42 10.33 -10.35
C ALA A 423 23.46 10.42 -11.49
N GLU A 424 23.64 9.35 -12.26
CA GLU A 424 24.54 9.36 -13.43
C GLU A 424 24.05 10.31 -14.53
N ASN A 425 22.75 10.29 -14.81
CA ASN A 425 22.14 11.12 -15.84
C ASN A 425 22.20 12.59 -15.43
N GLU A 426 21.83 12.92 -14.18
CA GLU A 426 21.90 14.29 -13.63
C GLU A 426 23.30 14.90 -13.72
N MET A 427 24.34 14.12 -13.39
CA MET A 427 25.73 14.56 -13.55
C MET A 427 26.13 14.83 -15.00
N GLU A 428 25.52 14.17 -15.99
CA GLU A 428 25.76 14.43 -17.42
C GLU A 428 25.06 15.72 -17.87
N TYR A 429 23.83 15.96 -17.41
CA TYR A 429 23.08 17.19 -17.68
C TYR A 429 23.77 18.43 -17.12
N LEU A 430 24.17 18.41 -15.84
CA LEU A 430 24.90 19.52 -15.21
C LEU A 430 26.16 19.94 -15.97
N LYS A 431 26.87 18.98 -16.58
CA LYS A 431 28.07 19.28 -17.40
C LYS A 431 27.72 20.03 -18.68
N GLU A 432 26.57 19.72 -19.28
CA GLU A 432 26.07 20.44 -20.46
C GLU A 432 25.68 21.88 -20.09
N ASP A 433 24.97 22.07 -18.98
CA ASP A 433 24.51 23.38 -18.52
C ASP A 433 25.65 24.30 -18.09
N LEU A 434 26.62 23.78 -17.34
CA LEU A 434 27.82 24.54 -17.02
C LEU A 434 28.58 24.94 -18.29
N GLY A 435 28.61 24.07 -19.30
CA GLY A 435 29.19 24.39 -20.61
C GLY A 435 28.44 25.50 -21.36
N TYR A 436 27.11 25.49 -21.31
CA TYR A 436 26.27 26.54 -21.89
C TYR A 436 26.44 27.88 -21.16
N ALA A 437 26.45 27.85 -19.83
CA ALA A 437 26.65 29.02 -18.98
C ALA A 437 28.01 29.70 -19.28
N GLU A 438 29.09 28.94 -19.50
CA GLU A 438 30.37 29.49 -19.94
C GLU A 438 30.27 30.25 -21.27
N GLU A 439 29.51 29.74 -22.25
CA GLU A 439 29.29 30.41 -23.54
C GLU A 439 28.50 31.72 -23.38
N GLN A 440 27.48 31.75 -22.52
CA GLN A 440 26.72 32.97 -22.21
C GLN A 440 27.59 34.02 -21.52
N LEU A 441 28.45 33.62 -20.57
CA LEU A 441 29.39 34.54 -19.92
C LEU A 441 30.40 35.12 -20.92
N ASP A 442 30.89 34.33 -21.89
CA ASP A 442 31.74 34.79 -22.99
C ASP A 442 31.04 35.90 -23.82
N GLU A 443 29.75 35.76 -24.11
CA GLU A 443 28.96 36.75 -24.85
C GLU A 443 28.78 38.05 -24.05
N LEU A 444 28.38 37.96 -22.78
CA LEU A 444 28.20 39.09 -21.87
C LEU A 444 29.51 39.87 -21.65
N GLU A 445 30.63 39.18 -21.49
CA GLU A 445 31.95 39.82 -21.39
C GLU A 445 32.27 40.62 -22.67
N SER A 446 31.88 40.09 -23.84
CA SER A 446 32.07 40.76 -25.13
C SER A 446 31.23 42.03 -25.30
N GLU A 447 30.06 42.08 -24.65
CA GLU A 447 29.18 43.24 -24.58
C GLU A 447 29.64 44.27 -23.54
N GLY A 448 30.57 43.88 -22.66
CA GLY A 448 31.25 44.74 -21.70
C GLY A 448 30.69 44.66 -20.27
N TYR A 449 29.96 43.59 -19.94
CA TYR A 449 29.56 43.27 -18.57
C TYR A 449 30.74 42.69 -17.77
N GLU A 450 30.72 42.84 -16.44
CA GLU A 450 31.72 42.27 -15.52
C GLU A 450 31.21 40.92 -15.03
N VAL A 451 31.83 39.83 -15.46
CA VAL A 451 31.36 38.44 -15.23
C VAL A 451 32.37 37.57 -14.45
N ASP A 452 33.42 38.18 -13.88
CA ASP A 452 34.52 37.46 -13.23
C ASP A 452 34.04 36.56 -12.08
N THR A 453 33.09 37.04 -11.26
CA THR A 453 32.53 36.26 -10.14
C THR A 453 31.73 35.05 -10.59
N LEU A 454 30.93 35.20 -11.65
CA LEU A 454 30.13 34.10 -12.21
C LEU A 454 31.01 33.01 -12.81
N ARG A 455 32.12 33.38 -13.46
CA ARG A 455 33.11 32.40 -13.94
C ARG A 455 33.78 31.62 -12.81
N ASP A 456 34.09 32.29 -11.71
CA ASP A 456 34.70 31.63 -10.54
C ASP A 456 33.73 30.63 -9.90
N LEU A 457 32.42 30.89 -9.93
CA LEU A 457 31.38 29.97 -9.43
C LEU A 457 31.17 28.76 -10.35
N ILE A 458 31.07 28.98 -11.66
CA ILE A 458 30.99 27.87 -12.64
C ILE A 458 32.21 26.95 -12.52
N GLN A 459 33.40 27.50 -12.30
CA GLN A 459 34.61 26.69 -12.12
C GLN A 459 34.58 25.87 -10.82
N GLN A 460 33.95 26.37 -9.76
CA GLN A 460 33.75 25.61 -8.51
C GLN A 460 32.79 24.45 -8.74
N ALA A 461 31.68 24.66 -9.45
CA ALA A 461 30.74 23.59 -9.79
C ALA A 461 31.43 22.48 -10.61
N TRP A 462 32.28 22.85 -11.57
CA TRP A 462 33.10 21.88 -12.29
C TRP A 462 34.05 21.09 -11.38
N ASP A 463 34.62 21.70 -10.35
CA ASP A 463 35.54 21.02 -9.44
C ASP A 463 34.79 19.97 -8.59
N VAL A 464 33.57 20.28 -8.12
CA VAL A 464 32.70 19.35 -7.38
C VAL A 464 32.26 18.17 -8.25
N ILE A 465 31.85 18.41 -9.49
CA ILE A 465 31.47 17.35 -10.43
C ILE A 465 32.63 16.35 -10.66
N HIS A 466 33.87 16.82 -10.75
CA HIS A 466 35.02 15.91 -10.89
C HIS A 466 35.28 15.11 -9.60
N GLU A 467 34.96 15.65 -8.42
CA GLU A 467 35.07 14.93 -7.16
C GLU A 467 34.03 13.81 -7.06
N MET A 468 32.80 14.07 -7.52
CA MET A 468 31.75 13.04 -7.67
C MET A 468 32.16 11.93 -8.64
N GLU A 469 32.79 12.28 -9.78
CA GLU A 469 33.33 11.28 -10.73
C GLU A 469 34.43 10.41 -10.09
N ASP A 470 35.34 11.01 -9.31
CA ASP A 470 36.43 10.30 -8.63
C ASP A 470 35.90 9.37 -7.52
N LEU A 471 34.87 9.78 -6.77
CA LEU A 471 34.20 8.98 -5.75
C LEU A 471 33.52 7.75 -6.35
N LYS A 472 32.82 7.93 -7.46
CA LYS A 472 32.18 6.84 -8.20
C LYS A 472 33.18 5.80 -8.70
N GLU A 473 34.35 6.22 -9.18
CA GLU A 473 35.40 5.28 -9.61
C GLU A 473 36.04 4.48 -8.45
N SER A 474 35.78 4.85 -7.19
CA SER A 474 36.36 4.19 -6.01
C SER A 474 35.68 2.86 -5.64
N GLY A 475 34.39 2.71 -5.94
CA GLY A 475 33.61 1.49 -5.68
C GLY A 475 33.35 1.19 -4.19
N GLU A 476 33.43 2.19 -3.32
CA GLU A 476 33.00 2.11 -1.91
C GLU A 476 31.54 2.60 -1.77
N ASP A 477 30.87 2.23 -0.67
CA ASP A 477 29.54 2.76 -0.32
C ASP A 477 29.69 4.23 0.07
N VAL A 478 29.28 5.13 -0.83
CA VAL A 478 29.60 6.56 -0.82
C VAL A 478 28.36 7.44 -0.72
N HIS A 479 27.20 6.90 -0.31
CA HIS A 479 25.92 7.64 -0.31
C HIS A 479 26.03 8.96 0.48
N GLU A 480 26.61 8.93 1.68
CA GLU A 480 26.77 10.12 2.54
C GLU A 480 27.73 11.15 1.93
N GLU A 481 28.81 10.71 1.28
CA GLU A 481 29.80 11.58 0.65
C GLU A 481 29.28 12.18 -0.67
N MET A 482 28.41 11.46 -1.39
CA MET A 482 27.78 11.94 -2.62
C MET A 482 26.71 13.00 -2.32
N GLU A 483 25.94 12.82 -1.25
CA GLU A 483 24.93 13.77 -0.78
C GLU A 483 25.56 15.12 -0.39
N GLU A 484 26.67 15.10 0.36
CA GLU A 484 27.43 16.32 0.70
C GLU A 484 27.89 17.11 -0.54
N LEU A 485 28.26 16.43 -1.63
CA LEU A 485 28.70 17.07 -2.87
C LEU A 485 27.53 17.63 -3.69
N TRP A 486 26.36 16.99 -3.63
CA TRP A 486 25.13 17.53 -4.23
C TRP A 486 24.69 18.82 -3.52
N GLU A 487 24.76 18.85 -2.18
CA GLU A 487 24.52 20.08 -1.42
C GLU A 487 25.51 21.19 -1.79
N GLU A 488 26.80 20.87 -1.97
CA GLU A 488 27.80 21.84 -2.41
C GLU A 488 27.48 22.42 -3.80
N LEU A 489 27.00 21.59 -4.75
CA LEU A 489 26.56 22.04 -6.07
C LEU A 489 25.36 22.99 -6.00
N ASP A 490 24.36 22.68 -5.18
CA ASP A 490 23.19 23.53 -4.96
C ASP A 490 23.59 24.90 -4.37
N GLU A 491 24.47 24.92 -3.36
CA GLU A 491 24.99 26.17 -2.80
C GLU A 491 25.72 27.03 -3.84
N ILE A 492 26.49 26.40 -4.75
CA ILE A 492 27.17 27.10 -5.84
C ILE A 492 26.17 27.65 -6.85
N GLY A 493 25.13 26.89 -7.19
CA GLY A 493 24.02 27.30 -8.06
C GLY A 493 23.32 28.55 -7.54
N LYS A 494 22.86 28.53 -6.29
CA LYS A 494 22.22 29.66 -5.59
C LYS A 494 23.10 30.92 -5.56
N GLN A 495 24.42 30.75 -5.39
CA GLN A 495 25.37 31.87 -5.47
C GLN A 495 25.49 32.43 -6.89
N ALA A 496 25.46 31.57 -7.91
CA ALA A 496 25.56 31.97 -9.31
C ALA A 496 24.34 32.77 -9.75
N GLU A 497 23.13 32.32 -9.44
CA GLU A 497 21.88 33.03 -9.73
C GLU A 497 21.89 34.45 -9.15
N LYS A 498 22.25 34.59 -7.88
CA LYS A 498 22.32 35.88 -7.19
C LYS A 498 23.33 36.85 -7.81
N GLU A 499 24.42 36.37 -8.38
CA GLU A 499 25.38 37.20 -9.12
C GLU A 499 24.88 37.53 -10.54
N ALA A 500 24.13 36.63 -11.17
CA ALA A 500 23.52 36.82 -12.49
C ALA A 500 22.40 37.88 -12.47
N GLU A 501 21.54 37.87 -11.45
CA GLU A 501 20.49 38.87 -11.24
C GLU A 501 21.05 40.31 -11.21
N LYS A 502 22.25 40.51 -10.63
CA LYS A 502 22.90 41.83 -10.56
C LYS A 502 23.27 42.37 -11.95
N LEU A 503 23.38 41.51 -12.95
CA LEU A 503 23.62 41.88 -14.34
C LEU A 503 22.31 42.18 -15.10
N GLY A 504 21.16 42.09 -14.43
CA GLY A 504 19.83 42.23 -15.05
C GLY A 504 19.46 41.02 -15.89
N ILE A 505 20.06 39.87 -15.57
CA ILE A 505 19.70 38.57 -16.12
C ILE A 505 18.77 37.98 -15.06
N GLU A 506 17.47 38.23 -15.23
CA GLU A 506 16.43 37.84 -14.28
C GLU A 506 16.20 36.33 -14.25
N ASP A 507 16.92 35.56 -15.08
CA ASP A 507 16.73 34.13 -15.19
C ASP A 507 17.98 33.46 -15.74
N PHE A 508 18.68 32.71 -14.88
CA PHE A 508 19.87 31.94 -15.24
C PHE A 508 19.63 30.46 -14.89
N GLY A 509 18.49 29.90 -15.32
CA GLY A 509 18.25 28.46 -15.20
C GLY A 509 16.90 28.02 -15.80
N PRO A 510 16.88 27.22 -16.88
CA PRO A 510 15.69 26.48 -17.34
C PRO A 510 15.34 25.25 -16.48
N ASP A 511 15.95 25.05 -15.31
CA ASP A 511 16.18 23.72 -14.71
C ASP A 511 15.01 23.14 -13.91
N LYS A 512 13.81 23.72 -13.99
CA LYS A 512 12.59 22.96 -13.64
C LYS A 512 11.98 22.23 -14.84
N LYS A 513 12.54 22.39 -16.04
CA LYS A 513 12.04 21.72 -17.24
C LYS A 513 12.60 20.31 -17.43
N GLU A 514 13.81 20.05 -16.93
CA GLU A 514 14.50 18.76 -17.08
C GLU A 514 14.19 17.78 -15.93
N VAL A 515 14.01 18.30 -14.70
CA VAL A 515 13.46 17.54 -13.57
C VAL A 515 12.05 17.02 -13.89
N TYR A 516 11.20 17.84 -14.50
CA TYR A 516 9.90 17.39 -15.00
C TYR A 516 10.01 16.37 -16.15
N LEU A 517 11.11 16.33 -16.91
CA LEU A 517 11.35 15.33 -17.96
C LEU A 517 11.82 13.98 -17.38
N SER A 518 12.41 13.97 -16.18
CA SER A 518 12.76 12.74 -15.45
C SER A 518 11.61 12.20 -14.57
N THR A 519 10.75 13.09 -14.06
CA THR A 519 9.60 12.69 -13.20
C THR A 519 8.40 12.21 -14.02
N VAL A 520 8.31 12.51 -15.32
CA VAL A 520 7.28 12.01 -16.24
C VAL A 520 7.60 10.56 -16.69
N GLY A 521 7.97 9.72 -15.72
CA GLY A 521 8.35 8.32 -15.89
C GLY A 521 7.32 7.51 -16.68
N ASP A 522 7.85 6.71 -17.61
CA ASP A 522 7.30 5.53 -18.27
C ASP A 522 5.93 5.57 -19.00
N ASN A 523 5.12 6.62 -18.86
CA ASN A 523 3.75 6.64 -19.40
C ASN A 523 3.53 7.49 -20.66
N ILE A 524 4.59 7.93 -21.33
CA ILE A 524 4.46 8.70 -22.58
C ILE A 524 5.05 7.94 -23.76
N SER A 525 4.16 7.31 -24.52
CA SER A 525 4.48 6.52 -25.71
C SER A 525 5.07 7.33 -26.89
N ASP A 526 5.04 8.67 -26.86
CA ASP A 526 5.59 9.54 -27.90
C ASP A 526 6.15 10.86 -27.33
N LEU A 527 7.36 10.80 -26.78
CA LEU A 527 8.08 11.94 -26.19
C LEU A 527 8.31 13.10 -27.20
N GLU A 528 8.44 12.80 -28.49
CA GLU A 528 8.62 13.81 -29.54
C GLU A 528 7.33 14.60 -29.80
N ALA A 529 6.17 13.94 -29.74
CA ALA A 529 4.86 14.61 -29.84
C ALA A 529 4.60 15.51 -28.63
N LEU A 530 4.96 15.07 -27.42
CA LEU A 530 4.80 15.85 -26.20
C LEU A 530 5.63 17.14 -26.22
N VAL A 531 6.89 17.07 -26.64
CA VAL A 531 7.75 18.26 -26.75
C VAL A 531 7.23 19.25 -27.80
N GLU A 532 6.70 18.75 -28.92
CA GLU A 532 6.04 19.60 -29.93
C GLU A 532 4.74 20.21 -29.40
N LEU A 533 3.99 19.49 -28.55
CA LEU A 533 2.78 19.95 -27.87
C LEU A 533 3.08 21.05 -26.84
N LEU A 534 3.95 20.77 -25.87
CA LEU A 534 4.34 21.71 -24.78
C LEU A 534 4.93 23.01 -25.33
N SER A 535 5.59 22.98 -26.48
CA SER A 535 6.14 24.18 -27.14
C SER A 535 5.08 25.13 -27.72
N GLN A 536 3.82 24.68 -27.84
CA GLN A 536 2.70 25.45 -28.37
C GLN A 536 1.79 26.02 -27.28
N VAL A 537 2.00 25.63 -26.02
CA VAL A 537 1.15 26.00 -24.89
C VAL A 537 1.61 27.33 -24.28
N PRO A 538 0.69 28.24 -23.92
CA PRO A 538 0.99 29.41 -23.10
C PRO A 538 1.65 29.08 -21.76
N GLU A 539 2.57 29.93 -21.31
CA GLU A 539 3.39 29.74 -20.09
C GLU A 539 2.52 29.65 -18.82
N ASP A 540 1.35 30.28 -18.81
CA ASP A 540 0.37 30.24 -17.72
C ASP A 540 -0.42 28.92 -17.62
N VAL A 541 -0.33 28.05 -18.63
CA VAL A 541 -0.98 26.72 -18.67
C VAL A 541 0.06 25.60 -18.54
N LEU A 542 1.35 25.94 -18.68
CA LEU A 542 2.43 24.96 -18.72
C LEU A 542 2.54 24.20 -17.40
N GLU A 543 2.62 24.89 -16.27
CA GLU A 543 2.75 24.26 -14.94
C GLU A 543 1.64 23.23 -14.67
N GLN A 544 0.41 23.58 -15.04
CA GLN A 544 -0.78 22.74 -14.85
C GLN A 544 -0.81 21.53 -15.78
N LEU A 545 -0.33 21.68 -17.02
CA LEU A 545 -0.16 20.55 -17.92
C LEU A 545 0.87 19.57 -17.40
N ILE A 546 1.92 20.07 -16.75
CA ILE A 546 2.93 19.15 -16.25
C ILE A 546 2.44 18.45 -14.98
N GLU A 547 1.65 19.09 -14.11
CA GLU A 547 0.91 18.38 -13.05
C GLU A 547 0.06 17.25 -13.63
N MET A 548 -0.72 17.51 -14.69
CA MET A 548 -1.52 16.46 -15.35
C MET A 548 -0.67 15.33 -15.96
N LEU A 549 0.47 15.66 -16.56
CA LEU A 549 1.40 14.68 -17.12
C LEU A 549 2.02 13.80 -16.04
N LEU A 550 2.32 14.36 -14.87
CA LEU A 550 2.79 13.60 -13.71
C LEU A 550 1.73 12.62 -13.21
N ASN A 551 0.46 12.99 -13.31
CA ASN A 551 -0.67 12.11 -13.00
C ASN A 551 -0.98 11.15 -14.16
N LYS A 552 0.01 10.73 -14.95
CA LYS A 552 -0.14 9.68 -15.98
C LYS A 552 -1.18 9.94 -17.08
N VAL A 553 -1.64 11.17 -17.29
CA VAL A 553 -2.58 11.50 -18.39
C VAL A 553 -1.88 11.29 -19.75
N SER A 554 -2.52 10.58 -20.68
CA SER A 554 -1.93 10.30 -21.99
C SER A 554 -1.81 11.55 -22.87
N THR A 555 -0.83 11.56 -23.78
CA THR A 555 -0.65 12.66 -24.73
C THR A 555 -1.88 12.87 -25.63
N SER A 556 -2.61 11.80 -25.96
CA SER A 556 -3.86 11.90 -26.72
C SER A 556 -4.95 12.64 -25.97
N GLU A 557 -5.14 12.35 -24.68
CA GLU A 557 -6.14 13.01 -23.85
C GLU A 557 -5.79 14.48 -23.66
N LEU A 558 -4.51 14.81 -23.47
CA LEU A 558 -4.03 16.18 -23.38
C LEU A 558 -4.25 16.96 -24.68
N GLU A 559 -4.01 16.33 -25.84
CA GLU A 559 -4.33 16.94 -27.14
C GLU A 559 -5.83 17.26 -27.25
N GLU A 560 -6.70 16.36 -26.79
CA GLU A 560 -8.15 16.59 -26.77
C GLU A 560 -8.54 17.72 -25.81
N PHE A 561 -7.99 17.74 -24.59
CA PHE A 561 -8.21 18.83 -23.63
C PHE A 561 -7.77 20.19 -24.19
N LEU A 562 -6.63 20.26 -24.87
CA LEU A 562 -6.16 21.50 -25.51
C LEU A 562 -7.08 21.94 -26.65
N VAL A 563 -7.60 21.01 -27.45
CA VAL A 563 -8.61 21.31 -28.48
C VAL A 563 -9.86 21.91 -27.86
N TYR A 564 -10.36 21.34 -26.77
CA TYR A 564 -11.54 21.87 -26.08
C TYR A 564 -11.26 23.17 -25.31
N SER A 565 -10.06 23.37 -24.80
CA SER A 565 -9.65 24.64 -24.20
C SER A 565 -9.62 25.77 -25.24
N ASP A 566 -9.16 25.50 -26.47
CA ASP A 566 -9.27 26.45 -27.58
C ASP A 566 -10.73 26.78 -27.93
N GLU A 567 -11.66 25.83 -27.77
CA GLU A 567 -13.09 26.00 -28.06
C GLU A 567 -13.84 26.76 -26.96
N PHE A 568 -13.63 26.38 -25.70
CA PHE A 568 -14.43 26.83 -24.55
C PHE A 568 -13.69 27.77 -23.60
N GLY A 569 -12.37 27.91 -23.74
CA GLY A 569 -11.51 28.64 -22.82
C GLY A 569 -11.09 27.76 -21.64
N ASP A 570 -11.49 28.17 -20.43
CA ASP A 570 -11.22 27.38 -19.24
C ASP A 570 -12.14 26.14 -19.22
N ILE A 571 -11.53 24.97 -19.19
CA ILE A 571 -12.22 23.68 -19.11
C ILE A 571 -12.10 23.05 -17.73
N GLY A 572 -11.60 23.76 -16.71
CA GLY A 572 -11.60 23.31 -15.31
C GLY A 572 -10.62 22.19 -14.96
N VAL A 573 -10.09 21.47 -15.96
CA VAL A 573 -9.19 20.33 -15.77
C VAL A 573 -7.85 20.78 -15.19
N PHE A 574 -7.24 21.80 -15.81
CA PHE A 574 -5.90 22.28 -15.45
C PHE A 574 -5.85 22.97 -14.07
N ASN A 575 -6.98 23.43 -13.54
CA ASN A 575 -7.06 24.08 -12.22
C ASN A 575 -7.58 23.14 -11.12
N SER A 576 -7.84 21.87 -11.43
CA SER A 576 -8.43 20.94 -10.48
C SER A 576 -7.39 20.31 -9.57
N LYS A 577 -7.59 20.43 -8.26
CA LYS A 577 -6.75 19.76 -7.28
C LYS A 577 -7.08 18.27 -7.10
N ALA A 578 -8.21 17.80 -7.65
CA ALA A 578 -8.58 16.39 -7.62
C ALA A 578 -7.65 15.52 -8.47
N TYR A 579 -7.20 16.01 -9.63
CA TYR A 579 -6.39 15.22 -10.57
C TYR A 579 -5.01 14.84 -10.00
N GLY A 580 -4.43 15.68 -9.13
CA GLY A 580 -3.15 15.41 -8.46
C GLY A 580 -3.25 14.60 -7.17
N ARG A 581 -4.46 14.22 -6.74
CA ARG A 581 -4.70 13.49 -5.48
C ARG A 581 -5.49 12.20 -5.68
N ALA A 582 -6.12 12.03 -6.85
CA ALA A 582 -6.88 10.84 -7.19
C ALA A 582 -5.94 9.64 -7.40
N ASP A 583 -6.39 8.45 -6.98
CA ASP A 583 -5.81 7.19 -7.42
C ASP A 583 -6.00 7.00 -8.94
N GLU A 584 -5.28 6.04 -9.51
CA GLU A 584 -5.22 5.81 -10.97
C GLU A 584 -6.61 5.51 -11.57
N ASP A 585 -7.41 4.67 -10.91
CA ASP A 585 -8.76 4.32 -11.40
C ASP A 585 -9.70 5.54 -11.36
N THR A 586 -9.66 6.28 -10.25
CA THR A 586 -10.48 7.49 -10.10
C THR A 586 -10.05 8.58 -11.08
N LEU A 587 -8.75 8.70 -11.34
CA LEU A 587 -8.20 9.64 -12.29
C LEU A 587 -8.64 9.34 -13.73
N ASP A 588 -8.56 8.08 -14.14
CA ASP A 588 -9.05 7.64 -15.45
C ASP A 588 -10.54 7.91 -15.60
N ALA A 589 -11.34 7.68 -14.55
CA ALA A 589 -12.76 8.03 -14.55
C ALA A 589 -12.98 9.53 -14.72
N LEU A 590 -12.24 10.38 -13.99
CA LEU A 590 -12.31 11.84 -14.10
C LEU A 590 -11.99 12.34 -15.52
N ILE A 591 -10.93 11.80 -16.13
CA ILE A 591 -10.50 12.17 -17.49
C ILE A 591 -11.57 11.78 -18.51
N ASN A 592 -12.03 10.53 -18.47
CA ASN A 592 -12.99 10.00 -19.42
C ASN A 592 -14.34 10.71 -19.33
N GLU A 593 -14.89 10.86 -18.11
CA GLU A 593 -16.13 11.60 -17.90
C GLU A 593 -16.03 13.04 -18.41
N LYS A 594 -14.87 13.68 -18.20
CA LYS A 594 -14.64 15.05 -18.66
C LYS A 594 -14.60 15.15 -20.18
N LEU A 595 -13.87 14.27 -20.86
CA LEU A 595 -13.77 14.27 -22.31
C LEU A 595 -15.12 13.97 -22.96
N ASP A 596 -15.86 12.98 -22.45
CA ASP A 596 -17.21 12.66 -22.91
C ASP A 596 -18.17 13.86 -22.78
N LEU A 597 -18.10 14.55 -21.64
CA LEU A 597 -18.88 15.77 -21.42
C LEU A 597 -18.50 16.87 -22.42
N LEU A 598 -17.20 17.12 -22.64
CA LEU A 598 -16.72 18.16 -23.55
C LEU A 598 -17.12 17.85 -25.01
N GLU A 599 -17.02 16.59 -25.44
CA GLU A 599 -17.48 16.15 -26.77
C GLU A 599 -18.99 16.40 -26.92
N SER A 600 -19.77 15.95 -25.95
CA SER A 600 -21.22 16.09 -25.97
C SER A 600 -21.66 17.56 -25.94
N LEU A 601 -20.99 18.38 -25.12
CA LEU A 601 -21.21 19.82 -25.03
C LEU A 601 -20.95 20.51 -26.38
N SER A 602 -19.82 20.23 -27.03
CA SER A 602 -19.49 20.76 -28.37
C SER A 602 -20.57 20.40 -29.40
N ALA A 603 -20.99 19.13 -29.42
CA ALA A 603 -22.03 18.66 -30.33
C ALA A 603 -23.39 19.36 -30.11
N LYS A 604 -23.78 19.57 -28.85
CA LYS A 604 -25.04 20.23 -28.48
C LYS A 604 -25.00 21.74 -28.78
N ILE A 605 -23.88 22.42 -28.52
CA ILE A 605 -23.70 23.84 -28.85
C ILE A 605 -23.77 24.07 -30.35
N ALA A 606 -23.07 23.24 -31.14
CA ALA A 606 -23.12 23.32 -32.60
C ALA A 606 -24.56 23.17 -33.15
N ALA A 607 -25.40 22.35 -32.49
CA ALA A 607 -26.82 22.23 -32.84
C ALA A 607 -27.64 23.48 -32.48
N LEU A 608 -27.21 24.25 -31.48
CA LEU A 608 -27.86 25.45 -30.96
C LEU A 608 -27.45 26.75 -31.65
N GLU A 609 -26.27 26.83 -32.26
CA GLU A 609 -25.73 28.06 -32.89
C GLU A 609 -26.72 28.71 -33.88
N ASP A 610 -27.30 27.90 -34.77
CA ASP A 610 -28.28 28.37 -35.76
C ASP A 610 -29.63 28.77 -35.12
N ALA A 611 -29.94 28.22 -33.94
CA ALA A 611 -31.18 28.45 -33.23
C ALA A 611 -31.14 29.69 -32.33
N ILE A 612 -30.02 29.99 -31.68
CA ILE A 612 -29.93 30.95 -30.56
C ILE A 612 -29.78 32.41 -31.02
N GLY A 613 -29.22 32.66 -32.21
CA GLY A 613 -29.27 33.97 -32.85
C GLY A 613 -28.54 35.08 -32.08
N ASN A 614 -29.28 35.99 -31.41
CA ASN A 614 -28.69 37.13 -30.69
C ASN A 614 -28.43 36.85 -29.20
N LEU A 615 -28.61 35.60 -28.77
CA LEU A 615 -28.40 35.14 -27.39
C LEU A 615 -27.09 34.36 -27.25
N GLN A 616 -26.20 34.43 -28.25
CA GLN A 616 -24.92 33.70 -28.26
C GLN A 616 -24.12 33.98 -26.99
N ASP A 617 -23.96 35.25 -26.59
CA ASP A 617 -23.25 35.63 -25.37
C ASP A 617 -23.74 34.89 -24.10
N LYS A 618 -25.04 34.54 -24.02
CA LYS A 618 -25.58 33.76 -22.88
C LYS A 618 -25.33 32.27 -23.01
N LEU A 619 -25.38 31.74 -24.23
CA LEU A 619 -25.01 30.34 -24.48
C LEU A 619 -23.54 30.14 -24.15
N ASP A 620 -22.68 31.07 -24.56
CA ASP A 620 -21.24 31.06 -24.28
C ASP A 620 -20.99 31.12 -22.76
N GLU A 621 -21.75 31.92 -22.00
CA GLU A 621 -21.67 31.97 -20.53
C GLU A 621 -22.03 30.63 -19.87
N ILE A 622 -23.13 30.00 -20.28
CA ILE A 622 -23.53 28.68 -19.76
C ILE A 622 -22.52 27.61 -20.17
N THR A 623 -22.05 27.65 -21.42
CA THR A 623 -21.05 26.73 -21.94
C THR A 623 -19.78 26.80 -21.12
N ALA A 624 -19.24 27.99 -20.91
CA ALA A 624 -18.02 28.19 -20.12
C ALA A 624 -18.19 27.71 -18.68
N LYS A 625 -19.37 27.89 -18.08
CA LYS A 625 -19.66 27.37 -16.73
C LYS A 625 -19.70 25.84 -16.65
N VAL A 626 -20.27 25.19 -17.67
CA VAL A 626 -20.38 23.73 -17.72
C VAL A 626 -19.03 23.11 -18.05
N ALA A 627 -18.35 23.63 -19.08
CA ALA A 627 -17.02 23.17 -19.50
C ALA A 627 -15.97 23.42 -18.41
N GLY A 628 -16.00 24.61 -17.79
CA GLY A 628 -15.02 25.02 -16.78
C GLY A 628 -15.19 24.39 -15.40
N TYR A 629 -16.19 23.52 -15.20
CA TYR A 629 -16.41 22.83 -13.94
C TYR A 629 -16.20 21.32 -14.11
N ASN A 630 -15.60 20.69 -13.11
CA ASN A 630 -15.38 19.24 -13.11
C ASN A 630 -16.58 18.58 -12.46
N TRP A 631 -17.38 17.91 -13.28
CA TRP A 631 -18.52 17.11 -12.84
C TRP A 631 -18.01 15.68 -12.61
N TYR A 632 -18.58 14.99 -11.64
CA TYR A 632 -18.16 13.64 -11.28
C TYR A 632 -19.36 12.83 -10.82
N GLY A 633 -19.39 11.54 -11.18
CA GLY A 633 -20.41 10.58 -10.75
C GLY A 633 -21.80 10.91 -11.27
N ASP A 634 -22.84 10.68 -10.45
CA ASP A 634 -24.26 10.88 -10.82
C ASP A 634 -24.54 12.29 -11.38
N SER A 635 -23.81 13.30 -10.88
CA SER A 635 -23.94 14.68 -11.36
C SER A 635 -23.43 14.87 -12.79
N SER A 636 -22.43 14.10 -13.23
CA SER A 636 -21.92 14.14 -14.61
C SER A 636 -22.99 13.68 -15.61
N ASP A 637 -23.66 12.57 -15.32
CA ASP A 637 -24.81 12.06 -16.10
C ASP A 637 -25.98 13.06 -16.16
N GLU A 638 -26.26 13.76 -15.06
CA GLU A 638 -27.36 14.72 -15.03
C GLU A 638 -27.06 15.99 -15.84
N VAL A 639 -25.79 16.42 -15.93
CA VAL A 639 -25.40 17.49 -16.86
C VAL A 639 -25.76 17.12 -18.30
N GLU A 640 -25.48 15.88 -18.68
CA GLU A 640 -25.77 15.38 -20.02
C GLU A 640 -27.27 15.43 -20.34
N ASN A 641 -28.11 15.03 -19.37
CA ASN A 641 -29.57 15.14 -19.43
C ASN A 641 -30.02 16.59 -19.58
N LEU A 642 -29.56 17.49 -18.71
CA LEU A 642 -29.93 18.91 -18.73
C LEU A 642 -29.55 19.58 -20.05
N LEU A 643 -28.36 19.31 -20.58
CA LEU A 643 -27.92 19.82 -21.88
C LEU A 643 -28.81 19.32 -23.02
N ALA A 644 -29.25 18.05 -22.97
CA ALA A 644 -30.16 17.48 -23.96
C ALA A 644 -31.56 18.11 -23.89
N GLU A 645 -32.13 18.26 -22.69
CA GLU A 645 -33.43 18.90 -22.48
C GLU A 645 -33.40 20.37 -22.90
N MET A 646 -32.35 21.11 -22.53
CA MET A 646 -32.13 22.49 -22.96
C MET A 646 -32.12 22.59 -24.50
N THR A 647 -31.41 21.68 -25.17
CA THR A 647 -31.31 21.66 -26.63
C THR A 647 -32.66 21.43 -27.29
N GLU A 648 -33.45 20.48 -26.79
CA GLU A 648 -34.81 20.21 -27.27
C GLU A 648 -35.74 21.41 -27.06
N GLU A 649 -35.75 21.98 -25.85
CA GLU A 649 -36.61 23.12 -25.50
C GLU A 649 -36.30 24.36 -26.34
N ILE A 650 -35.01 24.66 -26.58
CA ILE A 650 -34.60 25.78 -27.44
C ILE A 650 -35.00 25.53 -28.90
N GLY A 651 -34.90 24.28 -29.37
CA GLY A 651 -35.36 23.87 -30.70
C GLY A 651 -36.86 24.11 -30.92
N ASP A 652 -37.67 23.89 -29.89
CA ASP A 652 -39.13 24.09 -29.90
C ASP A 652 -39.57 25.55 -29.64
N ALA A 653 -38.67 26.39 -29.14
CA ALA A 653 -38.97 27.77 -28.79
C ALA A 653 -39.30 28.64 -30.02
N SER A 654 -40.42 29.36 -29.94
CA SER A 654 -40.97 30.13 -31.07
C SER A 654 -40.50 31.59 -31.14
N SER A 655 -39.75 32.06 -30.15
CA SER A 655 -39.24 33.43 -30.06
C SER A 655 -38.00 33.55 -29.17
N ASP A 656 -37.17 34.55 -29.42
CA ASP A 656 -35.93 34.80 -28.66
C ASP A 656 -36.21 35.02 -27.16
N THR A 657 -37.34 35.62 -26.78
CA THR A 657 -37.72 35.76 -25.36
C THR A 657 -37.94 34.41 -24.67
N GLN A 658 -38.50 33.42 -25.38
CA GLN A 658 -38.68 32.08 -24.81
C GLN A 658 -37.34 31.38 -24.66
N LYS A 659 -36.44 31.52 -25.64
CA LYS A 659 -35.08 30.96 -25.58
C LYS A 659 -34.29 31.57 -24.43
N GLU A 660 -34.42 32.88 -24.21
CA GLU A 660 -33.79 33.55 -23.08
C GLU A 660 -34.33 33.06 -21.73
N GLU A 661 -35.64 32.82 -21.62
CA GLU A 661 -36.25 32.22 -20.41
C GLU A 661 -35.76 30.78 -20.18
N ILE A 662 -35.58 30.00 -21.25
CA ILE A 662 -35.05 28.62 -21.18
C ILE A 662 -33.58 28.64 -20.74
N LEU A 663 -32.73 29.46 -21.37
CA LEU A 663 -31.31 29.57 -20.99
C LEU A 663 -31.16 29.96 -19.52
N ASN A 664 -31.92 30.95 -19.03
CA ASN A 664 -31.87 31.32 -17.61
C ASN A 664 -32.36 30.19 -16.67
N LYS A 665 -33.32 29.36 -17.11
CA LYS A 665 -33.79 28.20 -16.34
C LYS A 665 -32.65 27.19 -16.16
N TYR A 666 -31.99 26.81 -17.26
CA TYR A 666 -30.91 25.82 -17.21
C TYR A 666 -29.65 26.36 -16.54
N ASP A 667 -29.36 27.67 -16.67
CA ASP A 667 -28.31 28.32 -15.86
C ASP A 667 -28.54 28.12 -14.36
N GLU A 668 -29.77 28.32 -13.86
CA GLU A 668 -30.12 28.05 -12.46
C GLU A 668 -30.10 26.54 -12.10
N GLU A 669 -30.42 25.65 -13.04
CA GLU A 669 -30.37 24.20 -12.83
C GLU A 669 -28.92 23.69 -12.72
N PHE A 670 -27.99 24.18 -13.55
CA PHE A 670 -26.56 23.85 -13.43
C PHE A 670 -25.95 24.35 -12.11
N GLU A 671 -26.30 25.56 -11.65
CA GLU A 671 -25.82 26.06 -10.34
C GLU A 671 -26.32 25.21 -9.18
N THR A 672 -27.54 24.64 -9.30
CA THR A 672 -28.06 23.72 -8.29
C THR A 672 -27.31 22.38 -8.34
N LEU A 673 -27.04 21.88 -9.54
CA LEU A 673 -26.33 20.62 -9.74
C LEU A 673 -24.87 20.69 -9.26
N LYS A 674 -24.22 21.85 -9.30
CA LYS A 674 -22.86 22.02 -8.72
C LYS A 674 -22.81 21.67 -7.23
N GLU A 675 -23.86 21.97 -6.47
CA GLU A 675 -23.92 21.60 -5.05
C GLU A 675 -24.02 20.09 -4.85
N ASP A 676 -24.71 19.37 -5.74
CA ASP A 676 -24.77 17.92 -5.73
C ASP A 676 -23.43 17.31 -6.18
N ALA A 677 -22.81 17.88 -7.23
CA ALA A 677 -21.49 17.44 -7.71
C ALA A 677 -20.39 17.57 -6.66
N LYS A 678 -20.38 18.64 -5.86
CA LYS A 678 -19.47 18.78 -4.70
C LYS A 678 -19.65 17.65 -3.70
N LYS A 679 -20.90 17.28 -3.45
CA LYS A 679 -21.20 16.19 -2.53
C LYS A 679 -20.70 14.86 -3.10
N ASP A 680 -20.89 14.61 -4.39
CA ASP A 680 -20.41 13.41 -5.06
C ASP A 680 -18.87 13.32 -5.00
N LYS A 681 -18.17 14.43 -5.27
CA LYS A 681 -16.70 14.52 -5.10
C LYS A 681 -16.24 14.24 -3.68
N TYR A 682 -16.92 14.80 -2.68
CA TYR A 682 -16.56 14.56 -1.28
C TYR A 682 -16.77 13.10 -0.87
N ASP A 683 -17.89 12.50 -1.30
CA ASP A 683 -18.20 11.10 -1.02
C ASP A 683 -17.18 10.16 -1.72
N ALA A 684 -16.53 10.61 -2.79
CA ALA A 684 -15.45 9.95 -3.51
C ALA A 684 -14.04 10.39 -3.09
N GLU A 685 -13.90 11.14 -1.99
CA GLU A 685 -12.60 11.61 -1.46
C GLU A 685 -11.78 12.50 -2.41
N LEU A 686 -12.41 13.05 -3.45
CA LEU A 686 -11.81 13.96 -4.45
C LEU A 686 -11.69 15.42 -3.99
N ILE A 687 -12.24 15.74 -2.82
CA ILE A 687 -12.10 17.04 -2.16
C ILE A 687 -11.94 16.86 -0.64
N PRO A 688 -11.19 17.74 0.05
CA PRO A 688 -10.81 17.50 1.44
C PRO A 688 -11.97 17.73 2.42
N PHE A 689 -12.94 18.58 2.04
CA PHE A 689 -14.14 18.93 2.81
C PHE A 689 -15.31 19.25 1.88
N LYS A 690 -16.55 19.12 2.37
CA LYS A 690 -17.80 19.32 1.59
C LYS A 690 -17.96 20.73 1.03
N ASP A 691 -17.32 21.70 1.65
CA ASP A 691 -17.35 23.11 1.28
C ASP A 691 -16.03 23.63 0.69
N CYS A 692 -15.12 22.71 0.30
CA CYS A 692 -13.84 23.02 -0.33
C CYS A 692 -13.74 22.31 -1.69
N ASP A 693 -14.43 22.84 -2.71
CA ASP A 693 -14.49 22.26 -4.06
C ASP A 693 -13.12 22.27 -4.77
N ASP A 694 -12.92 21.38 -5.74
CA ASP A 694 -11.62 21.17 -6.40
C ASP A 694 -11.14 22.35 -7.26
N ASP A 695 -12.06 23.20 -7.71
CA ASP A 695 -11.81 24.39 -8.56
C ASP A 695 -11.47 25.65 -7.76
N GLN A 696 -11.39 25.57 -6.43
CA GLN A 696 -11.10 26.72 -5.57
C GLN A 696 -9.59 26.89 -5.36
N TRP A 697 -9.12 28.14 -5.45
CA TRP A 697 -7.70 28.50 -5.30
C TRP A 697 -7.05 28.02 -4.00
N TYR A 698 -7.86 27.79 -2.95
CA TYR A 698 -7.38 27.39 -1.63
C TYR A 698 -7.41 25.88 -1.36
N THR A 699 -8.03 25.09 -2.24
CA THR A 699 -8.33 23.69 -1.94
C THR A 699 -7.08 22.86 -1.77
N GLY A 700 -6.03 23.09 -2.58
CA GLY A 700 -4.72 22.44 -2.42
C GLY A 700 -4.15 22.68 -1.02
N TYR A 701 -3.95 23.94 -0.66
CA TYR A 701 -3.44 24.32 0.65
C TYR A 701 -4.25 23.76 1.83
N VAL A 702 -5.59 23.71 1.70
CA VAL A 702 -6.46 23.12 2.73
C VAL A 702 -6.30 21.61 2.82
N TRP A 703 -6.00 20.95 1.69
CA TRP A 703 -5.72 19.54 1.62
C TRP A 703 -4.40 19.21 2.31
N ASP A 704 -3.34 19.96 2.00
CA ASP A 704 -1.99 19.77 2.55
C ASP A 704 -1.99 19.90 4.08
N VAL A 705 -2.48 21.03 4.60
CA VAL A 705 -2.53 21.22 6.07
C VAL A 705 -3.50 20.26 6.79
N LYS A 706 -4.39 19.57 6.06
CA LYS A 706 -5.25 18.51 6.60
C LYS A 706 -4.47 17.19 6.67
N GLU A 707 -3.71 16.85 5.63
CA GLU A 707 -2.86 15.65 5.58
C GLU A 707 -1.74 15.72 6.62
N ASP A 708 -1.18 16.90 6.86
CA ASP A 708 -0.23 17.17 7.95
C ASP A 708 -0.87 17.11 9.34
N GLY A 709 -2.19 16.98 9.43
CA GLY A 709 -2.93 16.86 10.68
C GLY A 709 -3.10 18.18 11.45
N VAL A 710 -2.72 19.32 10.86
CA VAL A 710 -2.84 20.66 11.48
C VAL A 710 -4.31 21.09 11.58
N VAL A 711 -5.12 20.78 10.55
CA VAL A 711 -6.56 21.09 10.52
C VAL A 711 -7.42 19.84 10.36
N SER A 712 -8.55 19.79 11.07
CA SER A 712 -9.51 18.67 11.01
C SER A 712 -10.92 19.05 10.53
N GLY A 713 -11.18 20.34 10.27
CA GLY A 713 -12.53 20.85 10.03
C GLY A 713 -13.39 20.97 11.30
N TYR A 714 -14.66 21.35 11.12
CA TYR A 714 -15.60 21.60 12.21
C TYR A 714 -16.10 20.32 12.88
N LYS A 715 -16.36 20.43 14.20
CA LYS A 715 -16.99 19.39 15.01
C LYS A 715 -18.38 19.81 15.45
N ASP A 716 -19.32 18.85 15.47
CA ASP A 716 -20.64 19.05 16.03
C ASP A 716 -20.60 19.11 17.58
N SER A 717 -21.77 19.33 18.20
CA SER A 717 -21.87 19.41 19.66
C SER A 717 -21.54 18.11 20.40
N ASP A 718 -21.55 16.99 19.69
CA ASP A 718 -21.23 15.67 20.21
C ASP A 718 -19.74 15.30 19.98
N GLY A 719 -18.97 16.18 19.32
CA GLY A 719 -17.55 16.05 19.06
C GLY A 719 -17.20 15.35 17.74
N ASN A 720 -18.20 15.02 16.91
CA ASN A 720 -17.97 14.35 15.62
C ASN A 720 -17.64 15.37 14.55
N LEU A 721 -16.77 15.01 13.61
CA LEU A 721 -16.48 15.85 12.44
C LEU A 721 -17.73 16.03 11.58
N THR A 722 -17.99 17.26 11.14
CA THR A 722 -19.13 17.57 10.25
C THR A 722 -18.79 17.32 8.77
N GLY A 723 -17.49 17.30 8.45
CA GLY A 723 -16.97 17.31 7.07
C GLY A 723 -16.96 18.71 6.44
N GLU A 724 -17.17 19.76 7.23
CA GLU A 724 -17.17 21.16 6.77
C GLU A 724 -15.92 21.86 7.29
N TYR A 725 -15.29 22.71 6.49
CA TYR A 725 -14.10 23.46 6.84
C TYR A 725 -14.38 24.93 7.20
N GLY A 726 -15.36 25.55 6.55
CA GLY A 726 -15.67 26.97 6.65
C GLY A 726 -14.60 27.89 6.06
N PRO A 727 -14.18 27.74 4.79
CA PRO A 727 -13.05 28.48 4.22
C PRO A 727 -13.18 30.01 4.31
N GLY A 728 -14.40 30.53 4.24
CA GLY A 728 -14.70 31.96 4.36
C GLY A 728 -14.84 32.50 5.79
N ASP A 729 -14.80 31.64 6.80
CA ASP A 729 -14.91 32.08 8.20
C ASP A 729 -13.57 32.63 8.71
N ASN A 730 -13.61 33.66 9.56
CA ASN A 730 -12.41 34.20 10.19
C ASN A 730 -11.91 33.28 11.30
N VAL A 731 -10.59 33.12 11.40
CA VAL A 731 -9.95 32.41 12.52
C VAL A 731 -9.93 33.27 13.78
N THR A 732 -10.10 32.63 14.92
CA THR A 732 -9.96 33.24 16.24
C THR A 732 -8.53 33.14 16.76
N VAL A 733 -8.17 33.98 17.73
CA VAL A 733 -6.85 33.96 18.39
C VAL A 733 -6.53 32.57 18.96
N ALA A 734 -7.53 31.90 19.56
CA ALA A 734 -7.36 30.53 20.05
C ALA A 734 -7.07 29.52 18.94
N GLU A 735 -7.77 29.62 17.80
CA GLU A 735 -7.53 28.74 16.65
C GLU A 735 -6.16 29.01 16.03
N THR A 736 -5.75 30.28 15.91
CA THR A 736 -4.42 30.67 15.44
C THR A 736 -3.32 30.07 16.32
N LEU A 737 -3.45 30.17 17.64
CA LEU A 737 -2.48 29.58 18.58
C LEU A 737 -2.42 28.06 18.48
N LYS A 738 -3.58 27.39 18.37
CA LYS A 738 -3.64 25.95 18.14
C LYS A 738 -2.86 25.56 16.88
N ILE A 739 -3.21 26.19 15.75
CA ILE A 739 -2.60 25.93 14.44
C ILE A 739 -1.09 26.15 14.53
N ALA A 740 -0.64 27.33 14.96
CA ALA A 740 0.78 27.69 14.98
C ALA A 740 1.63 26.78 15.87
N LEU A 741 1.12 26.38 17.04
CA LEU A 741 1.84 25.52 17.97
C LEU A 741 1.83 24.05 17.54
N GLU A 742 0.74 23.57 16.94
CA GLU A 742 0.68 22.22 16.37
C GLU A 742 1.59 22.09 15.15
N THR A 743 1.60 23.08 14.24
CA THR A 743 2.56 23.14 13.12
C THR A 743 4.00 23.11 13.62
N ALA A 744 4.31 23.80 14.72
CA ALA A 744 5.65 23.79 15.31
C ALA A 744 5.97 22.52 16.14
N GLY A 745 5.05 21.56 16.24
CA GLY A 745 5.24 20.32 17.02
C GLY A 745 5.36 20.53 18.54
N VAL A 746 4.93 21.68 19.05
CA VAL A 746 4.96 22.04 20.48
C VAL A 746 3.55 22.14 21.10
N GLY A 747 2.52 21.93 20.28
CA GLY A 747 1.10 22.04 20.62
C GLY A 747 0.46 20.77 21.19
N ASP A 748 1.01 20.18 22.25
CA ASP A 748 0.32 19.09 22.94
C ASP A 748 -0.75 19.66 23.88
N GLY A 749 -2.02 19.63 23.44
CA GLY A 749 -3.19 20.16 24.17
C GLY A 749 -3.40 19.62 25.61
N ASP A 750 -2.58 18.68 26.07
CA ASP A 750 -2.60 18.07 27.41
C ASP A 750 -1.41 18.49 28.31
N GLY A 751 -0.60 19.48 27.88
CA GLY A 751 0.69 19.87 28.48
C GLY A 751 0.68 20.40 29.92
N GLY A 752 -0.48 20.51 30.58
CA GLY A 752 -0.56 20.83 32.01
C GLY A 752 -0.04 22.23 32.40
N TYR A 753 0.07 23.15 31.44
CA TYR A 753 0.43 24.55 31.69
C TYR A 753 -0.83 25.37 32.02
N ASP A 754 -0.89 25.89 33.25
CA ASP A 754 -1.93 26.83 33.66
C ASP A 754 -1.65 28.20 33.02
N THR A 755 -2.61 28.76 32.28
CA THR A 755 -2.52 30.13 31.74
C THR A 755 -2.85 31.20 32.79
N SER A 756 -2.18 32.34 32.71
CA SER A 756 -2.49 33.54 33.48
C SER A 756 -3.66 34.35 32.90
N ASN A 757 -4.05 34.10 31.64
CA ASN A 757 -5.16 34.75 30.96
C ASN A 757 -6.52 34.26 31.49
N PRO A 758 -7.33 35.13 32.11
CA PRO A 758 -8.60 34.74 32.74
C PRO A 758 -9.72 34.42 31.75
N TYR A 759 -9.56 34.73 30.46
CA TYR A 759 -10.51 34.35 29.41
C TYR A 759 -10.17 32.98 28.80
N ALA A 760 -8.90 32.56 28.85
CA ALA A 760 -8.44 31.25 28.38
C ALA A 760 -8.54 30.14 29.45
N SER A 761 -8.51 30.47 30.75
CA SER A 761 -8.44 29.48 31.86
C SER A 761 -9.64 28.54 32.05
N ASP A 762 -10.73 28.72 31.31
CA ASP A 762 -11.90 27.82 31.28
C ASP A 762 -12.30 27.53 29.81
N HIS A 763 -11.37 27.77 28.88
CA HIS A 763 -11.55 27.65 27.44
C HIS A 763 -10.79 26.41 26.94
N TRP A 764 -11.20 25.83 25.80
CA TRP A 764 -10.49 24.67 25.23
C TRP A 764 -9.04 25.00 24.88
N SER A 765 -8.73 26.29 24.69
CA SER A 765 -7.39 26.77 24.37
C SER A 765 -6.50 27.05 25.58
N GLU A 766 -6.90 26.65 26.80
CA GLU A 766 -6.17 26.92 28.05
C GLU A 766 -4.69 26.52 27.94
N SER A 767 -4.42 25.30 27.47
CA SER A 767 -3.07 24.75 27.34
C SER A 767 -2.23 25.47 26.29
N TYR A 768 -2.80 25.79 25.14
CA TYR A 768 -2.08 26.55 24.09
C TYR A 768 -1.68 27.95 24.57
N PHE A 769 -2.53 28.65 25.32
CA PHE A 769 -2.16 29.91 25.96
C PHE A 769 -1.06 29.73 27.02
N GLY A 770 -1.09 28.63 27.78
CA GLY A 770 -0.04 28.31 28.74
C GLY A 770 1.33 28.07 28.07
N VAL A 771 1.35 27.38 26.92
CA VAL A 771 2.57 27.18 26.12
C VAL A 771 3.07 28.51 25.56
N ALA A 772 2.17 29.32 24.98
CA ALA A 772 2.53 30.62 24.44
C ALA A 772 3.09 31.57 25.51
N GLU A 773 2.59 31.52 26.75
CA GLU A 773 3.13 32.28 27.88
C GLU A 773 4.53 31.80 28.30
N GLU A 774 4.80 30.49 28.24
CA GLU A 774 6.12 29.93 28.54
C GLU A 774 7.15 30.25 27.44
N MET A 775 6.69 30.34 26.20
CA MET A 775 7.50 30.75 25.03
C MET A 775 7.68 32.28 24.93
N ASP A 776 7.07 33.08 25.83
CA ASP A 776 7.10 34.55 25.83
C ASP A 776 6.59 35.15 24.50
N MET A 777 5.57 34.51 23.89
CA MET A 777 5.00 34.92 22.61
C MET A 777 4.20 36.23 22.73
N THR A 778 4.25 37.07 21.68
CA THR A 778 3.65 38.41 21.63
C THR A 778 2.14 38.37 21.88
N VAL A 779 1.44 37.34 21.39
CA VAL A 779 -0.02 37.14 21.59
C VAL A 779 -0.43 37.06 23.07
N THR A 780 0.52 36.79 23.98
CA THR A 780 0.26 36.72 25.43
C THR A 780 0.59 38.00 26.20
N GLU A 781 1.16 39.02 25.54
CA GLU A 781 1.48 40.31 26.19
C GLU A 781 0.23 40.99 26.77
N ASP A 782 -0.91 40.91 26.07
CA ASP A 782 -2.21 41.27 26.65
C ASP A 782 -2.78 40.10 27.46
N MET A 783 -2.54 40.14 28.77
CA MET A 783 -3.10 39.20 29.75
C MET A 783 -4.66 39.17 29.80
N MET A 784 -5.35 39.99 29.00
CA MET A 784 -6.81 40.01 28.86
C MET A 784 -7.28 39.68 27.44
N GLN A 785 -6.40 39.18 26.57
CA GLN A 785 -6.73 38.78 25.19
C GLN A 785 -7.87 37.77 25.18
N ASN A 786 -8.90 38.02 24.38
CA ASN A 786 -10.08 37.15 24.32
C ASN A 786 -9.82 36.01 23.31
N PRO A 787 -9.78 34.74 23.71
CA PRO A 787 -9.49 33.63 22.80
C PRO A 787 -10.48 33.54 21.62
N ASP A 788 -11.73 33.97 21.81
CA ASP A 788 -12.81 33.92 20.80
C ASP A 788 -12.86 35.15 19.86
N GLU A 789 -11.95 36.12 19.98
CA GLU A 789 -11.91 37.23 19.03
C GLU A 789 -11.13 36.88 17.77
N TYR A 790 -11.48 37.52 16.64
CA TYR A 790 -10.82 37.24 15.37
C TYR A 790 -9.39 37.74 15.38
N ALA A 791 -8.46 36.87 15.00
CA ALA A 791 -7.06 37.21 14.84
C ALA A 791 -6.87 38.12 13.61
N SER A 792 -5.96 39.07 13.71
CA SER A 792 -5.59 39.91 12.55
C SER A 792 -4.60 39.20 11.64
N ARG A 793 -4.52 39.64 10.38
CA ARG A 793 -3.52 39.11 9.41
C ARG A 793 -2.08 39.21 9.95
N GLY A 794 -1.74 40.34 10.56
CA GLY A 794 -0.40 40.53 11.13
C GLY A 794 -0.15 39.66 12.37
N GLU A 795 -1.17 39.45 13.20
CA GLU A 795 -1.09 38.61 14.41
C GLU A 795 -0.84 37.14 14.05
N VAL A 796 -1.47 36.63 12.99
CA VAL A 796 -1.23 35.25 12.51
C VAL A 796 0.23 35.06 12.10
N LEU A 797 0.78 35.96 11.27
CA LEU A 797 2.18 35.86 10.83
C LEU A 797 3.17 35.93 12.00
N GLN A 798 2.98 36.88 12.91
CA GLN A 798 3.81 37.01 14.11
C GLN A 798 3.77 35.72 14.94
N THR A 799 2.57 35.16 15.15
CA THR A 799 2.39 33.95 15.96
C THR A 799 3.06 32.73 15.32
N MET A 800 3.03 32.59 14.00
CA MET A 800 3.71 31.51 13.27
C MET A 800 5.24 31.59 13.39
N PHE A 801 5.84 32.76 13.17
CA PHE A 801 7.30 32.90 13.34
C PHE A 801 7.74 32.60 14.78
N GLU A 802 7.00 33.10 15.76
CA GLU A 802 7.31 32.86 17.18
C GLU A 802 7.12 31.40 17.59
N SER A 803 6.10 30.70 17.08
CA SER A 803 5.88 29.29 17.40
C SER A 803 6.99 28.41 16.85
N LEU A 804 7.48 28.72 15.65
CA LEU A 804 8.62 28.04 15.01
C LEU A 804 9.98 28.44 15.62
N GLY A 805 10.02 29.43 16.51
CA GLY A 805 11.26 29.93 17.10
C GLY A 805 12.17 30.67 16.10
N VAL A 806 11.58 31.26 15.07
CA VAL A 806 12.30 32.01 14.03
C VAL A 806 12.53 33.45 14.49
N GLU A 807 13.78 33.90 14.47
CA GLU A 807 14.11 35.30 14.75
C GLU A 807 13.73 36.21 13.56
N VAL A 808 12.72 37.05 13.74
CA VAL A 808 12.30 38.04 12.74
C VAL A 808 13.29 39.22 12.71
N PRO A 809 13.87 39.58 11.54
CA PRO A 809 14.75 40.74 11.42
C PRO A 809 14.05 42.09 11.68
N ASP A 810 14.79 43.08 12.16
CA ASP A 810 14.29 44.46 12.28
C ASP A 810 14.26 45.17 10.91
N TYR A 811 13.13 45.77 10.53
CA TYR A 811 12.98 46.55 9.29
C TYR A 811 12.77 48.06 9.54
N ASP A 812 13.43 48.89 8.74
CA ASP A 812 13.28 50.36 8.78
C ASP A 812 12.12 50.87 7.88
N SER A 813 11.55 49.99 7.04
CA SER A 813 10.48 50.30 6.10
C SER A 813 9.75 49.04 5.66
N THR A 814 8.51 49.22 5.20
CA THR A 814 7.66 48.14 4.68
C THR A 814 7.38 48.31 3.18
N HIS A 815 7.14 47.21 2.47
CA HIS A 815 6.74 47.17 1.07
C HIS A 815 5.31 47.67 0.88
N PHE A 816 4.42 47.32 1.80
CA PHE A 816 2.99 47.64 1.73
C PHE A 816 2.69 49.05 2.20
N SER A 817 1.96 49.80 1.36
CA SER A 817 1.71 51.22 1.60
C SER A 817 0.78 51.53 2.78
N ASP A 818 0.04 50.53 3.26
CA ASP A 818 -0.90 50.60 4.37
C ASP A 818 -0.34 50.04 5.69
N VAL A 819 0.88 49.48 5.68
CA VAL A 819 1.59 49.04 6.89
C VAL A 819 2.57 50.14 7.30
N ASP A 820 2.33 50.79 8.44
CA ASP A 820 3.26 51.77 8.98
C ASP A 820 4.46 51.03 9.61
N ALA A 821 5.70 51.49 9.39
CA ALA A 821 6.89 50.86 9.98
C ALA A 821 6.93 50.90 11.53
N SER A 822 5.98 51.57 12.18
CA SER A 822 5.78 51.51 13.64
C SER A 822 4.60 50.66 14.08
N HIS A 823 3.95 49.96 13.14
CA HIS A 823 2.95 48.94 13.43
C HIS A 823 3.60 47.77 14.16
N GLU A 824 2.90 47.18 15.13
CA GLU A 824 3.48 46.13 15.99
C GLU A 824 3.91 44.88 15.23
N TYR A 825 3.17 44.51 14.18
CA TYR A 825 3.52 43.39 13.28
C TYR A 825 4.29 43.81 12.01
N ALA A 826 4.83 45.05 11.93
CA ALA A 826 5.44 45.55 10.69
C ALA A 826 6.60 44.67 10.21
N ASP A 827 7.46 44.23 11.13
CA ASP A 827 8.66 43.45 10.82
C ASP A 827 8.30 42.03 10.34
N ALA A 828 7.38 41.35 11.02
CA ALA A 828 6.90 40.03 10.58
C ALA A 828 6.20 40.08 9.22
N ILE A 829 5.43 41.13 8.95
CA ILE A 829 4.77 41.30 7.64
C ILE A 829 5.81 41.50 6.53
N GLU A 830 6.84 42.32 6.79
CA GLU A 830 7.90 42.54 5.80
C GLU A 830 8.73 41.27 5.57
N TYR A 831 9.04 40.53 6.63
CA TYR A 831 9.80 39.30 6.51
C TYR A 831 9.03 38.21 5.76
N ALA A 832 7.75 38.02 6.07
CA ALA A 832 6.88 37.10 5.33
C ALA A 832 6.73 37.51 3.84
N TYR A 833 6.84 38.79 3.53
CA TYR A 833 6.88 39.26 2.14
C TYR A 833 8.20 38.92 1.45
N GLU A 834 9.34 39.09 2.13
CA GLU A 834 10.66 38.71 1.60
C GLU A 834 10.79 37.21 1.35
N LEU A 835 10.13 36.39 2.18
CA LEU A 835 10.05 34.93 2.03
C LEU A 835 9.00 34.47 1.02
N GLY A 836 8.24 35.36 0.39
CA GLY A 836 7.19 34.98 -0.57
C GLY A 836 5.91 34.38 0.03
N ILE A 837 5.84 34.20 1.36
CA ILE A 837 4.67 33.69 2.09
C ILE A 837 3.44 34.59 1.86
N VAL A 838 3.65 35.91 1.73
CA VAL A 838 2.58 36.88 1.45
C VAL A 838 2.92 37.84 0.33
N SER A 839 1.97 38.09 -0.58
CA SER A 839 2.09 39.05 -1.68
C SER A 839 1.24 40.33 -1.51
N GLY A 840 0.30 40.32 -0.56
CA GLY A 840 -0.71 41.36 -0.38
C GLY A 840 -1.94 41.19 -1.28
N ASP A 841 -2.84 42.18 -1.26
CA ASP A 841 -4.06 42.15 -2.08
C ASP A 841 -3.77 42.68 -3.50
N ASP A 842 -3.83 41.82 -4.50
CA ASP A 842 -3.50 42.16 -5.90
C ASP A 842 -4.33 43.32 -6.49
N ALA A 843 -5.56 43.50 -6.02
CA ALA A 843 -6.44 44.56 -6.52
C ALA A 843 -6.04 45.95 -5.98
N THR A 844 -5.43 46.00 -4.80
CA THR A 844 -5.16 47.25 -4.07
C THR A 844 -3.69 47.50 -3.76
N GLY A 845 -2.83 46.48 -3.83
CA GLY A 845 -1.43 46.48 -3.41
C GLY A 845 -1.24 46.73 -1.91
N SER A 846 -2.25 46.40 -1.09
CA SER A 846 -2.29 46.65 0.36
C SER A 846 -2.29 45.33 1.14
N PHE A 847 -1.76 45.32 2.36
CA PHE A 847 -1.70 44.10 3.18
C PHE A 847 -2.89 43.94 4.14
N ARG A 848 -3.41 45.05 4.67
CA ARG A 848 -4.51 45.13 5.66
C ARG A 848 -4.15 44.46 7.00
N PRO A 849 -3.14 44.98 7.74
CA PRO A 849 -2.57 44.29 8.90
C PRO A 849 -3.55 44.06 10.05
N ASP A 850 -4.55 44.92 10.20
CA ASP A 850 -5.57 44.88 11.27
C ASP A 850 -6.86 44.14 10.87
N ASP A 851 -7.00 43.73 9.60
CA ASP A 851 -8.19 43.03 9.14
C ASP A 851 -8.14 41.56 9.59
N GLY A 852 -9.32 40.97 9.82
CA GLY A 852 -9.41 39.53 10.10
C GLY A 852 -9.00 38.70 8.88
N ILE A 853 -8.39 37.55 9.14
CA ILE A 853 -7.98 36.59 8.12
C ILE A 853 -8.91 35.38 8.14
N ASN A 854 -9.31 34.90 6.95
CA ASN A 854 -10.19 33.74 6.86
C ASN A 854 -9.42 32.42 6.88
N ARG A 855 -10.13 31.31 7.07
CA ARG A 855 -9.57 29.96 7.19
C ARG A 855 -8.88 29.48 5.92
N ALA A 856 -9.34 29.87 4.74
CA ALA A 856 -8.68 29.57 3.46
C ALA A 856 -7.33 30.31 3.32
N GLU A 857 -7.31 31.61 3.63
CA GLU A 857 -6.08 32.41 3.65
C GLU A 857 -5.10 31.91 4.72
N THR A 858 -5.61 31.47 5.87
CA THR A 858 -4.78 30.90 6.95
C THR A 858 -4.17 29.57 6.52
N ALA A 859 -4.93 28.68 5.87
CA ALA A 859 -4.40 27.41 5.34
C ALA A 859 -3.24 27.66 4.38
N LYS A 860 -3.41 28.56 3.41
CA LYS A 860 -2.32 28.95 2.49
C LYS A 860 -1.08 29.45 3.24
N VAL A 861 -1.26 30.34 4.22
CA VAL A 861 -0.12 30.88 4.98
C VAL A 861 0.61 29.77 5.74
N VAL A 862 -0.14 28.88 6.40
CA VAL A 862 0.42 27.76 7.18
C VAL A 862 1.16 26.77 6.29
N ASP A 863 0.56 26.42 5.16
CA ASP A 863 1.16 25.52 4.16
C ASP A 863 2.52 26.05 3.68
N LEU A 864 2.58 27.32 3.25
CA LEU A 864 3.84 27.96 2.85
C LEU A 864 4.85 28.06 3.99
N PHE A 865 4.40 28.13 5.26
CA PHE A 865 5.32 28.07 6.40
C PHE A 865 5.91 26.67 6.58
N ILE A 866 5.12 25.61 6.35
CA ILE A 866 5.58 24.21 6.41
C ILE A 866 6.59 23.97 5.29
N GLU A 867 6.25 24.34 4.06
CA GLU A 867 7.14 24.24 2.89
C GLU A 867 8.50 24.89 3.15
N MET A 868 8.51 26.13 3.66
CA MET A 868 9.75 26.85 3.99
C MET A 868 10.57 26.22 5.12
N VAL A 869 9.92 25.49 6.03
CA VAL A 869 10.61 24.74 7.09
C VAL A 869 11.22 23.46 6.51
N ASP A 870 10.48 22.75 5.67
CA ASP A 870 10.93 21.50 5.04
C ASP A 870 12.07 21.72 4.04
N GLU A 871 12.06 22.84 3.31
CA GLU A 871 13.14 23.27 2.42
C GLU A 871 14.38 23.81 3.18
N GLY A 872 14.30 23.97 4.50
CA GLY A 872 15.39 24.46 5.34
C GLY A 872 15.63 25.97 5.27
N ASP A 873 14.77 26.71 4.56
CA ASP A 873 14.83 28.17 4.41
C ASP A 873 14.47 28.91 5.71
N LEU A 874 13.66 28.27 6.57
CA LEU A 874 13.40 28.72 7.94
C LEU A 874 14.20 27.91 8.97
N VAL A 875 15.35 28.45 9.39
CA VAL A 875 16.19 27.85 10.42
C VAL A 875 15.60 28.10 11.82
N SER A 876 14.97 27.09 12.42
CA SER A 876 14.55 27.13 13.84
C SER A 876 15.76 27.00 14.78
N GLU A 877 15.87 27.87 15.79
CA GLU A 877 16.88 27.69 16.85
C GLU A 877 16.50 26.48 17.72
N SER A 878 16.98 25.28 17.39
CA SER A 878 16.92 24.04 18.19
C SER A 878 15.61 23.87 18.99
N ASN A 879 14.58 23.27 18.38
CA ASN A 879 13.28 22.86 18.97
C ASN A 879 12.92 23.62 20.27
N PRO A 880 12.12 24.71 20.22
CA PRO A 880 11.78 25.54 21.37
C PRO A 880 10.93 24.76 22.38
N GLN A 881 11.58 23.88 23.15
CA GLN A 881 10.93 23.04 24.14
C GLN A 881 10.59 23.92 25.35
N PRO A 882 9.34 23.91 25.83
CA PRO A 882 8.97 24.62 27.06
C PRO A 882 9.82 24.10 28.22
N SER A 883 10.33 25.01 29.06
CA SER A 883 11.19 24.62 30.17
C SER A 883 10.39 23.78 31.17
N PRO A 884 10.90 22.63 31.67
CA PRO A 884 10.16 21.83 32.63
C PRO A 884 9.88 22.64 33.90
N SER A 885 8.59 22.91 34.14
CA SER A 885 8.14 23.70 35.28
C SER A 885 8.58 23.05 36.60
N PRO A 886 9.12 23.80 37.58
CA PRO A 886 9.56 23.22 38.84
C PRO A 886 8.36 22.69 39.61
N SER A 887 8.28 21.36 39.76
CA SER A 887 7.24 20.67 40.54
C SER A 887 6.98 21.39 41.87
N SER A 888 5.77 21.95 42.02
CA SER A 888 5.39 22.65 43.25
C SER A 888 5.07 21.63 44.36
N GLU A 889 5.86 21.67 45.45
CA GLU A 889 5.59 21.01 46.74
C GLU A 889 4.53 21.74 47.59
#